data_AF-A0A814UX13-F1
#
_entry.id   AF-A0A814UX13-F1
#
_cell.length_a   1.000
_cell.length_b   1.000
_cell.length_c   1.000
_cell.angle_alpha   90.00
_cell.angle_beta   90.00
_cell.angle_gamma   90.00
#
_symmetry.space_group_name_H-M   'P 1'
#
loop_
_entity.id
_entity.type
_entity.pdbx_description
1 polymer ?
#
loop_
_entity_poly.entity_id
_entity_poly.type
_entity_poly.pdbx_seq_one_letter_code
_entity_poly.pdbx_strand_id
1 'polypeptide(L)'
;MTIITAAMLFFVVSIYLCACRYFRFHHLKYILHKYNNVRLDYQKALEISRIQVLYDFPYTTELSVSFALFKTYGIPSISRLLAKTNQLAHIETAGRRAEDTSILLAECFLNDLDSSRAQMAMARINYLHSLYKNSISNDDMLYTLSLFILEPIRWAKKYEWRSLVPIEQEARFIYWKEMGERMGIKNIPLTLNDINKWSIDYEVKYMIYSKDNQICGEATLALFLSFYPDCMQKFARKVLISLIDERLRLSMGFEEVPHWIKQVTTRLLRIRAFLLRHCVLPRFYPTTRGQVTPSCPMTKDGRYQRTGYIFEPWYMKETWFNTMLPFIRKQPSSKYKSHGFRTEELGPEKFSGLDTQVSFRIDLASQHVNNRIEQENKNAWGSTFDLNKHMIGPQNLSGKSVFDISPLNGIISAGSKKQLTVIFSPDHDSDFFSDLVHITISEQPVKLEFRLRGSGRQNTMYIRPLDNANVIQKSLLPNISDAVTMQMQTIDPNEKGLPNNIVVILCAQMINGKYVPAQRELMIGCAGITTGSKRNGEYTFDNLKDINTEGFNIDNPKSSVEMGTEKAVKITWTPPSSFDINEACRATITVTTKGDISRTWRVILVGYIDSTSSADKRSSRVTKNRQTLAASTRSHASTVGTSQRLPIQQENTTDNNNTT
;
A
#
# COMPACT_ATOMS: atom_id res chain seq x y z
N MET A 1 -54.36 -17.28 -42.79
CA MET A 1 -52.95 -17.61 -42.45
C MET A 1 -52.08 -16.38 -42.20
N THR A 2 -52.20 -15.32 -43.01
CA THR A 2 -51.39 -14.08 -42.92
C THR A 2 -51.53 -13.27 -41.62
N ILE A 3 -52.72 -13.25 -41.01
CA ILE A 3 -52.94 -12.52 -39.74
C ILE A 3 -52.28 -13.24 -38.56
N ILE A 4 -52.37 -14.57 -38.52
CA ILE A 4 -51.77 -15.38 -37.45
C ILE A 4 -50.24 -15.30 -37.51
N THR A 5 -49.66 -15.37 -38.71
CA THR A 5 -48.21 -15.23 -38.88
C THR A 5 -47.71 -13.83 -38.52
N ALA A 6 -48.46 -12.77 -38.87
CA ALA A 6 -48.14 -11.40 -38.47
C ALA A 6 -48.23 -11.21 -36.94
N ALA A 7 -49.26 -11.74 -36.30
CA ALA A 7 -49.42 -11.69 -34.85
C ALA A 7 -48.32 -12.46 -34.10
N MET A 8 -47.95 -13.65 -34.59
CA MET A 8 -46.82 -14.43 -34.03
C MET A 8 -45.49 -13.68 -34.17
N LEU A 9 -45.22 -13.09 -35.33
CA LEU A 9 -44.00 -12.31 -35.55
C LEU A 9 -43.95 -11.09 -34.60
N PHE A 10 -45.06 -10.36 -34.48
CA PHE A 10 -45.16 -9.23 -33.55
C PHE A 10 -44.89 -9.65 -32.10
N PHE A 11 -45.46 -10.78 -31.68
CA PHE A 11 -45.25 -11.33 -30.33
C PHE A 11 -43.78 -11.70 -30.07
N VAL A 12 -43.14 -12.42 -31.01
CA VAL A 12 -41.72 -12.79 -30.90
C VAL A 12 -40.81 -11.56 -30.86
N VAL A 13 -41.04 -10.59 -31.73
CA VAL A 13 -40.27 -9.32 -31.74
C VAL A 13 -40.49 -8.56 -30.43
N SER A 14 -41.72 -8.50 -29.92
CA SER A 14 -42.02 -7.82 -28.66
C SER A 14 -41.31 -8.47 -27.47
N ILE A 15 -41.32 -9.81 -27.37
CA ILE A 15 -40.58 -10.56 -26.35
C ILE A 15 -39.09 -10.27 -26.46
N TYR A 16 -38.54 -10.33 -27.67
CA TYR A 16 -37.12 -10.08 -27.90
C TYR A 16 -36.71 -8.67 -27.46
N LEU A 17 -37.46 -7.64 -27.85
CA LEU A 17 -37.19 -6.25 -27.45
C LEU A 17 -37.35 -6.06 -25.93
N CYS A 18 -38.30 -6.74 -25.29
CA CYS A 18 -38.43 -6.76 -23.84
C CYS A 18 -37.21 -7.41 -23.17
N ALA A 19 -36.72 -8.53 -23.70
CA ALA A 19 -35.50 -9.19 -23.23
C ALA A 19 -34.27 -8.29 -23.40
N CYS A 20 -34.10 -7.65 -24.56
CA CYS A 20 -33.08 -6.63 -24.79
C CYS A 20 -33.13 -5.56 -23.71
N ARG A 21 -34.30 -4.96 -23.47
CA ARG A 21 -34.47 -3.89 -22.47
C ARG A 21 -34.21 -4.38 -21.04
N TYR A 22 -34.65 -5.59 -20.69
CA TYR A 22 -34.49 -6.18 -19.36
C TYR A 22 -33.01 -6.43 -19.04
N PHE A 23 -32.28 -7.09 -19.94
CA PHE A 23 -30.89 -7.46 -19.71
C PHE A 23 -29.90 -6.32 -19.97
N ARG A 24 -30.22 -5.32 -20.81
CA ARG A 24 -29.29 -4.24 -21.23
C ARG A 24 -28.55 -3.55 -20.08
N PHE A 25 -29.21 -3.36 -18.94
CA PHE A 25 -28.63 -2.67 -17.77
C PHE A 25 -28.19 -3.62 -16.65
N HIS A 26 -28.11 -4.93 -16.93
CA HIS A 26 -27.76 -5.94 -15.93
C HIS A 26 -26.42 -5.64 -15.24
N HIS A 27 -25.35 -5.43 -16.01
CA HIS A 27 -24.02 -5.12 -15.45
C HIS A 27 -23.98 -3.80 -14.68
N LEU A 28 -24.66 -2.76 -15.18
CA LEU A 28 -24.74 -1.48 -14.47
C LEU A 28 -25.45 -1.65 -13.12
N LYS A 29 -26.56 -2.38 -13.09
CA LYS A 29 -27.28 -2.70 -11.83
C LYS A 29 -26.38 -3.47 -10.86
N TYR A 30 -25.60 -4.43 -11.36
CA TYR A 30 -24.61 -5.14 -10.54
C TYR A 30 -23.56 -4.19 -9.95
N ILE A 31 -22.96 -3.31 -10.77
CA ILE A 31 -21.97 -2.32 -10.31
C ILE A 31 -22.58 -1.43 -9.22
N LEU A 32 -23.75 -0.85 -9.48
CA LEU A 32 -24.40 0.06 -8.54
C LEU A 32 -24.80 -0.66 -7.24
N HIS A 33 -25.31 -1.89 -7.33
CA HIS A 33 -25.65 -2.67 -6.15
C HIS A 33 -24.42 -2.99 -5.29
N LYS A 34 -23.30 -3.37 -5.92
CA LYS A 34 -22.09 -3.82 -5.21
C LYS A 34 -21.22 -2.66 -4.69
N TYR A 35 -21.18 -1.52 -5.37
CA TYR A 35 -20.16 -0.49 -5.10
C TYR A 35 -20.67 0.91 -4.74
N ASN A 36 -21.96 1.24 -4.90
CA ASN A 36 -22.43 2.63 -4.79
C ASN A 36 -22.13 3.31 -3.43
N ASN A 37 -21.95 2.53 -2.36
CA ASN A 37 -21.62 3.04 -1.01
C ASN A 37 -20.28 2.47 -0.49
N VAL A 38 -19.41 1.98 -1.38
CA VAL A 38 -18.13 1.36 -1.03
C VAL A 38 -17.00 2.27 -1.44
N ARG A 39 -16.07 2.57 -0.52
CA ARG A 39 -14.84 3.28 -0.86
C ARG A 39 -14.01 2.45 -1.85
N LEU A 40 -13.70 3.06 -2.99
CA LEU A 40 -12.92 2.44 -4.06
C LEU A 40 -11.42 2.53 -3.76
N ASP A 41 -10.77 1.36 -3.75
CA ASP A 41 -9.33 1.21 -3.97
C ASP A 41 -9.09 0.86 -5.45
N TYR A 42 -7.83 0.74 -5.87
CA TYR A 42 -7.51 0.44 -7.28
C TYR A 42 -8.05 -0.92 -7.74
N GLN A 43 -8.17 -1.91 -6.85
CA GLN A 43 -8.63 -3.27 -7.20
C GLN A 43 -10.13 -3.28 -7.50
N LYS A 44 -10.94 -2.63 -6.65
CA LYS A 44 -12.38 -2.45 -6.91
C LYS A 44 -12.61 -1.59 -8.16
N ALA A 45 -11.81 -0.54 -8.31
CA ALA A 45 -11.83 0.32 -9.47
C ALA A 45 -11.51 -0.44 -10.78
N LEU A 46 -10.55 -1.37 -10.72
CA LEU A 46 -10.23 -2.28 -11.82
C LEU A 46 -11.40 -3.21 -12.16
N GLU A 47 -12.06 -3.81 -11.16
CA GLU A 47 -13.23 -4.68 -11.39
C GLU A 47 -14.35 -3.93 -12.13
N ILE A 48 -14.70 -2.73 -11.66
CA ILE A 48 -15.70 -1.87 -12.30
C ILE A 48 -15.28 -1.53 -13.74
N SER A 49 -14.02 -1.12 -13.92
CA SER A 49 -13.49 -0.74 -15.23
C SER A 49 -13.50 -1.93 -16.21
N ARG A 50 -13.17 -3.14 -15.76
CA ARG A 50 -13.18 -4.35 -16.61
C ARG A 50 -14.59 -4.72 -17.08
N ILE A 51 -15.62 -4.51 -16.27
CA ILE A 51 -17.01 -4.75 -16.70
C ILE A 51 -17.36 -3.85 -17.90
N GLN A 52 -17.02 -2.57 -17.81
CA GLN A 52 -17.24 -1.62 -18.91
C GLN A 52 -16.50 -2.05 -20.18
N VAL A 53 -15.24 -2.44 -20.05
CA VAL A 53 -14.37 -2.76 -21.19
C VAL A 53 -14.69 -4.13 -21.80
N LEU A 54 -15.06 -5.13 -21.01
CA LEU A 54 -15.26 -6.49 -21.51
C LEU A 54 -16.70 -6.78 -21.94
N TYR A 55 -17.68 -6.06 -21.39
CA TYR A 55 -19.10 -6.35 -21.64
C TYR A 55 -19.82 -5.21 -22.35
N ASP A 56 -19.78 -4.00 -21.79
CA ASP A 56 -20.67 -2.91 -22.23
C ASP A 56 -20.13 -2.17 -23.48
N PHE A 57 -18.84 -1.82 -23.48
CA PHE A 57 -18.20 -0.96 -24.49
C PHE A 57 -16.83 -1.46 -25.01
N PRO A 58 -16.65 -2.76 -25.35
CA PRO A 58 -15.35 -3.28 -25.79
C PRO A 58 -14.80 -2.56 -27.02
N TYR A 59 -15.62 -2.44 -28.07
CA TYR A 59 -15.22 -1.82 -29.33
C TYR A 59 -14.90 -0.33 -29.18
N THR A 60 -15.74 0.41 -28.47
CA THR A 60 -15.54 1.86 -28.32
C THR A 60 -14.40 2.17 -27.35
N THR A 61 -14.17 1.35 -26.32
CA THR A 61 -12.98 1.52 -25.48
C THR A 61 -11.72 1.35 -26.31
N GLU A 62 -11.58 0.25 -27.05
CA GLU A 62 -10.42 -0.03 -27.92
C GLU A 62 -10.19 1.09 -28.94
N LEU A 63 -11.26 1.53 -29.60
CA LEU A 63 -11.19 2.64 -30.56
C LEU A 63 -10.80 3.96 -29.88
N SER A 64 -11.39 4.30 -28.73
CA SER A 64 -11.09 5.54 -27.99
C SER A 64 -9.64 5.59 -27.51
N VAL A 65 -9.09 4.46 -27.05
CA VAL A 65 -7.68 4.35 -26.64
C VAL A 65 -6.75 4.44 -27.87
N SER A 66 -7.16 3.92 -29.02
CA SER A 66 -6.40 4.08 -30.24
C SER A 66 -6.38 5.54 -30.72
N PHE A 67 -7.48 6.28 -30.53
CA PHE A 67 -7.55 7.72 -30.77
C PHE A 67 -6.84 8.55 -29.68
N ALA A 68 -6.74 8.07 -28.44
CA ALA A 68 -5.92 8.67 -27.40
C ALA A 68 -4.44 8.70 -27.83
N LEU A 69 -3.93 7.59 -28.37
CA LEU A 69 -2.59 7.57 -28.96
C LEU A 69 -2.47 8.61 -30.10
N PHE A 70 -3.48 8.73 -30.95
CA PHE A 70 -3.53 9.72 -32.01
C PHE A 70 -3.45 11.16 -31.48
N LYS A 71 -4.13 11.46 -30.36
CA LYS A 71 -4.06 12.76 -29.66
C LYS A 71 -2.65 13.13 -29.21
N THR A 72 -1.81 12.17 -28.84
CA THR A 72 -0.42 12.46 -28.44
C THR A 72 0.44 12.95 -29.60
N TYR A 73 0.12 12.57 -30.85
CA TYR A 73 0.87 13.02 -32.02
C TYR A 73 0.61 14.50 -32.34
N GLY A 74 -0.46 15.09 -31.79
CA GLY A 74 -0.72 16.53 -31.91
C GLY A 74 0.20 17.39 -31.06
N ILE A 75 1.02 16.80 -30.19
CA ILE A 75 1.96 17.49 -29.31
C ILE A 75 3.38 17.38 -29.90
N PRO A 76 4.02 18.49 -30.31
CA PRO A 76 5.33 18.45 -30.99
C PRO A 76 6.47 17.81 -30.20
N SER A 77 6.50 17.93 -28.85
CA SER A 77 7.51 17.26 -28.01
C SER A 77 7.43 15.75 -28.15
N ILE A 78 6.21 15.20 -28.15
CA ILE A 78 5.95 13.77 -28.26
C ILE A 78 6.18 13.29 -29.70
N SER A 79 5.55 13.93 -30.67
CA SER A 79 5.59 13.48 -32.08
C SER A 79 7.00 13.49 -32.65
N ARG A 80 7.84 14.48 -32.31
CA ARG A 80 9.25 14.54 -32.74
C ARG A 80 10.04 13.34 -32.26
N LEU A 81 9.83 12.92 -31.01
CA LEU A 81 10.48 11.73 -30.47
C LEU A 81 9.97 10.48 -31.21
N LEU A 82 8.66 10.35 -31.42
CA LEU A 82 8.07 9.22 -32.14
C LEU A 82 8.56 9.13 -33.59
N ALA A 83 8.64 10.26 -34.29
CA ALA A 83 9.21 10.38 -35.61
C ALA A 83 10.68 9.92 -35.62
N LYS A 84 11.50 10.44 -34.70
CA LYS A 84 12.93 10.09 -34.58
C LYS A 84 13.18 8.61 -34.31
N THR A 85 12.31 7.95 -33.54
CA THR A 85 12.47 6.51 -33.22
C THR A 85 12.10 5.58 -34.37
N ASN A 86 11.43 6.08 -35.42
CA ASN A 86 10.93 5.30 -36.55
C ASN A 86 9.98 4.14 -36.19
N GLN A 87 9.47 4.09 -34.95
CA GLN A 87 8.56 3.02 -34.51
C GLN A 87 7.08 3.31 -34.81
N LEU A 88 6.71 4.58 -35.03
CA LEU A 88 5.36 5.02 -35.39
C LEU A 88 5.33 5.96 -36.60
N ALA A 89 6.47 6.14 -37.27
CA ALA A 89 6.62 7.00 -38.45
C ALA A 89 6.47 6.23 -39.78
N HIS A 90 6.55 4.89 -39.73
CA HIS A 90 6.54 4.01 -40.89
C HIS A 90 5.51 2.90 -40.69
N ILE A 91 4.80 2.53 -41.76
CA ILE A 91 3.73 1.54 -41.70
C ILE A 91 4.26 0.14 -41.34
N GLU A 92 5.50 -0.17 -41.73
CA GLU A 92 6.18 -1.45 -41.51
C GLU A 92 6.48 -1.71 -40.03
N THR A 93 6.64 -0.67 -39.22
CA THR A 93 6.96 -0.75 -37.79
C THR A 93 5.80 -0.36 -36.89
N ALA A 94 4.90 0.51 -37.37
CA ALA A 94 3.77 1.02 -36.60
C ALA A 94 2.80 -0.09 -36.15
N GLY A 95 2.54 -1.09 -37.01
CA GLY A 95 1.67 -2.21 -36.69
C GLY A 95 2.17 -3.01 -35.49
N ARG A 96 3.44 -3.45 -35.52
CA ARG A 96 4.07 -4.15 -34.38
C ARG A 96 4.10 -3.28 -33.12
N ARG A 97 4.49 -2.00 -33.24
CA ARG A 97 4.58 -1.09 -32.09
C ARG A 97 3.21 -0.90 -31.41
N ALA A 98 2.14 -0.81 -32.20
CA ALA A 98 0.77 -0.71 -31.69
C ALA A 98 0.35 -2.02 -30.98
N GLU A 99 0.66 -3.18 -31.56
CA GLU A 99 0.38 -4.48 -30.94
C GLU A 99 1.14 -4.66 -29.62
N ASP A 100 2.44 -4.39 -29.58
CA ASP A 100 3.27 -4.49 -28.36
C ASP A 100 2.74 -3.60 -27.24
N THR A 101 2.34 -2.36 -27.57
CA THR A 101 1.71 -1.44 -26.62
C THR A 101 0.39 -2.00 -26.11
N SER A 102 -0.45 -2.52 -27.00
CA SER A 102 -1.74 -3.09 -26.63
C SER A 102 -1.61 -4.29 -25.69
N ILE A 103 -0.58 -5.12 -25.89
CA ILE A 103 -0.31 -6.29 -25.04
C ILE A 103 0.15 -5.82 -23.66
N LEU A 104 1.13 -4.90 -23.58
CA LEU A 104 1.62 -4.39 -22.30
C LEU A 104 0.50 -3.73 -21.47
N LEU A 105 -0.37 -2.94 -22.12
CA LEU A 105 -1.52 -2.33 -21.47
C LEU A 105 -2.57 -3.38 -21.05
N ALA A 106 -2.83 -4.37 -21.91
CA ALA A 106 -3.76 -5.46 -21.59
C ALA A 106 -3.25 -6.31 -20.41
N GLU A 107 -1.96 -6.58 -20.31
CA GLU A 107 -1.37 -7.28 -19.16
C GLU A 107 -1.59 -6.51 -17.86
N CYS A 108 -1.48 -5.17 -17.88
CA CYS A 108 -1.74 -4.33 -16.71
C CYS A 108 -3.24 -4.22 -16.36
N PHE A 109 -4.11 -4.23 -17.37
CA PHE A 109 -5.55 -3.95 -17.21
C PHE A 109 -6.42 -5.20 -17.03
N LEU A 110 -6.03 -6.33 -17.63
CA LEU A 110 -6.77 -7.58 -17.57
C LEU A 110 -6.22 -8.54 -16.50
N ASN A 111 -5.08 -8.24 -15.89
CA ASN A 111 -4.63 -8.85 -14.65
C ASN A 111 -4.66 -7.82 -13.52
N ASP A 112 -4.57 -8.27 -12.27
CA ASP A 112 -4.35 -7.35 -11.15
C ASP A 112 -2.95 -6.71 -11.27
N LEU A 113 -2.79 -5.42 -10.94
CA LEU A 113 -1.50 -4.72 -11.01
C LEU A 113 -0.42 -5.35 -10.11
N ASP A 114 -0.81 -6.08 -9.07
CA ASP A 114 0.10 -6.81 -8.17
C ASP A 114 0.40 -8.24 -8.65
N SER A 115 -0.23 -8.68 -9.75
CA SER A 115 0.10 -9.97 -10.35
C SER A 115 1.47 -9.93 -11.03
N SER A 116 2.18 -11.08 -11.02
CA SER A 116 3.49 -11.23 -11.68
C SER A 116 3.48 -10.77 -13.15
N ARG A 117 2.37 -11.04 -13.87
CA ARG A 117 2.20 -10.63 -15.27
C ARG A 117 2.11 -9.12 -15.44
N ALA A 118 1.26 -8.46 -14.66
CA ALA A 118 1.12 -7.01 -14.72
C ALA A 118 2.39 -6.31 -14.24
N GLN A 119 3.04 -6.80 -13.19
CA GLN A 119 4.31 -6.26 -12.70
C GLN A 119 5.42 -6.37 -13.75
N MET A 120 5.51 -7.49 -14.47
CA MET A 120 6.44 -7.65 -15.59
C MET A 120 6.15 -6.65 -16.71
N ALA A 121 4.89 -6.50 -17.09
CA ALA A 121 4.49 -5.54 -18.12
C ALA A 121 4.77 -4.09 -17.68
N MET A 122 4.49 -3.75 -16.43
CA MET A 122 4.78 -2.44 -15.85
C MET A 122 6.28 -2.15 -15.84
N ALA A 123 7.09 -3.10 -15.39
CA ALA A 123 8.55 -2.99 -15.41
C ALA A 123 9.06 -2.79 -16.85
N ARG A 124 8.49 -3.52 -17.81
CA ARG A 124 8.85 -3.38 -19.22
C ARG A 124 8.46 -2.01 -19.78
N ILE A 125 7.27 -1.49 -19.45
CA ILE A 125 6.84 -0.14 -19.80
C ILE A 125 7.82 0.88 -19.21
N ASN A 126 8.13 0.79 -17.92
CA ASN A 126 9.02 1.72 -17.23
C ASN A 126 10.43 1.70 -17.81
N TYR A 127 10.97 0.52 -18.13
CA TYR A 127 12.25 0.40 -18.81
C TYR A 127 12.24 1.11 -20.17
N LEU A 128 11.25 0.81 -21.02
CA LEU A 128 11.20 1.41 -22.35
C LEU A 128 11.07 2.94 -22.30
N HIS A 129 10.42 3.49 -21.27
CA HIS A 129 10.37 4.95 -21.05
C HIS A 129 11.67 5.50 -20.45
N SER A 130 12.37 4.75 -19.59
CA SER A 130 13.63 5.21 -18.97
C SER A 130 14.73 5.46 -20.00
N LEU A 131 14.75 4.69 -21.09
CA LEU A 131 15.63 4.89 -22.25
C LEU A 131 15.50 6.29 -22.89
N TYR A 132 14.38 6.97 -22.65
CA TYR A 132 14.08 8.30 -23.18
C TYR A 132 13.75 9.31 -22.08
N LYS A 133 14.18 9.08 -20.84
CA LYS A 133 13.90 9.95 -19.67
C LYS A 133 14.28 11.43 -19.89
N ASN A 134 15.31 11.69 -20.69
CA ASN A 134 15.76 13.05 -21.01
C ASN A 134 14.97 13.69 -22.17
N SER A 135 14.13 12.92 -22.86
CA SER A 135 13.33 13.37 -24.02
C SER A 135 11.83 13.38 -23.74
N ILE A 136 11.36 12.60 -22.77
CA ILE A 136 9.95 12.55 -22.37
C ILE A 136 9.81 13.32 -21.06
N SER A 137 9.07 14.44 -21.11
CA SER A 137 8.81 15.23 -19.91
C SER A 137 7.77 14.56 -19.00
N ASN A 138 7.73 14.96 -17.72
CA ASN A 138 6.67 14.53 -16.81
C ASN A 138 5.28 14.94 -17.32
N ASP A 139 5.17 16.13 -17.91
CA ASP A 139 3.90 16.64 -18.41
C ASP A 139 3.43 15.88 -19.65
N ASP A 140 4.35 15.45 -20.53
CA ASP A 140 4.00 14.56 -21.65
C ASP A 140 3.49 13.20 -21.16
N MET A 141 4.08 12.66 -20.09
CA MET A 141 3.61 11.42 -19.44
C MET A 141 2.23 11.63 -18.80
N LEU A 142 2.03 12.72 -18.06
CA LEU A 142 0.75 13.05 -17.41
C LEU A 142 -0.36 13.32 -18.44
N TYR A 143 -0.03 13.98 -19.55
CA TYR A 143 -0.96 14.16 -20.66
C TYR A 143 -1.36 12.83 -21.29
N THR A 144 -0.39 11.97 -21.59
CA THR A 144 -0.66 10.63 -22.12
C THR A 144 -1.54 9.82 -21.16
N LEU A 145 -1.25 9.85 -19.85
CA LEU A 145 -2.06 9.23 -18.81
C LEU A 145 -3.51 9.77 -18.80
N SER A 146 -3.67 11.10 -18.89
CA SER A 146 -4.99 11.74 -18.89
C SER A 146 -5.87 11.23 -20.03
N LEU A 147 -5.29 10.91 -21.19
CA LEU A 147 -6.06 10.43 -22.34
C LEU A 147 -6.62 9.02 -22.13
N PHE A 148 -5.89 8.13 -21.44
CA PHE A 148 -6.40 6.79 -21.08
C PHE A 148 -7.60 6.86 -20.10
N ILE A 149 -7.67 7.93 -19.29
CA ILE A 149 -8.79 8.21 -18.40
C ILE A 149 -9.94 8.86 -19.17
N LEU A 150 -9.67 9.95 -19.88
CA LEU A 150 -10.69 10.87 -20.36
C LEU A 150 -11.30 10.45 -21.70
N GLU A 151 -10.52 9.89 -22.62
CA GLU A 151 -11.02 9.58 -23.97
C GLU A 151 -12.11 8.51 -23.94
N PRO A 152 -11.99 7.39 -23.22
CA PRO A 152 -13.09 6.44 -23.12
C PRO A 152 -14.37 7.03 -22.50
N ILE A 153 -14.23 7.95 -21.53
CA ILE A 153 -15.38 8.65 -20.91
C ILE A 153 -16.07 9.54 -21.96
N ARG A 154 -15.29 10.34 -22.70
CA ARG A 154 -15.77 11.25 -23.75
C ARG A 154 -16.43 10.48 -24.89
N TRP A 155 -15.82 9.38 -25.34
CA TRP A 155 -16.33 8.53 -26.41
C TRP A 155 -17.61 7.79 -26.01
N ALA A 156 -17.67 7.24 -24.79
CA ALA A 156 -18.90 6.62 -24.28
C ALA A 156 -20.06 7.62 -24.25
N LYS A 157 -19.80 8.85 -23.80
CA LYS A 157 -20.81 9.93 -23.80
C LYS A 157 -21.29 10.29 -25.21
N LYS A 158 -20.40 10.32 -26.19
CA LYS A 158 -20.68 10.82 -27.55
C LYS A 158 -21.28 9.76 -28.48
N TYR A 159 -20.82 8.51 -28.38
CA TYR A 159 -21.05 7.49 -29.41
C TYR A 159 -21.64 6.17 -28.89
N GLU A 160 -21.77 5.97 -27.58
CA GLU A 160 -22.31 4.72 -27.03
C GLU A 160 -23.77 4.83 -26.58
N TRP A 161 -24.38 3.66 -26.38
CA TRP A 161 -25.78 3.51 -26.01
C TRP A 161 -26.13 4.08 -24.62
N ARG A 162 -25.13 4.32 -23.77
CA ARG A 162 -25.22 5.09 -22.52
C ARG A 162 -23.88 5.76 -22.21
N SER A 163 -23.93 6.81 -21.40
CA SER A 163 -22.73 7.37 -20.75
C SER A 163 -22.27 6.51 -19.56
N LEU A 164 -21.01 6.64 -19.19
CA LEU A 164 -20.50 6.12 -17.92
C LEU A 164 -21.11 6.89 -16.75
N VAL A 165 -21.59 6.19 -15.72
CA VAL A 165 -22.10 6.81 -14.50
C VAL A 165 -20.95 7.33 -13.62
N PRO A 166 -21.19 8.20 -12.61
CA PRO A 166 -20.10 8.80 -11.83
C PRO A 166 -19.12 7.79 -11.23
N ILE A 167 -19.61 6.72 -10.60
CA ILE A 167 -18.75 5.68 -10.01
C ILE A 167 -17.88 4.95 -11.04
N GLU A 168 -18.39 4.81 -12.28
CA GLU A 168 -17.65 4.20 -13.38
C GLU A 168 -16.52 5.11 -13.90
N GLN A 169 -16.76 6.42 -13.91
CA GLN A 169 -15.75 7.43 -14.29
C GLN A 169 -14.68 7.55 -13.19
N GLU A 170 -15.09 7.56 -11.93
CA GLU A 170 -14.20 7.58 -10.77
C GLU A 170 -13.33 6.32 -10.69
N ALA A 171 -13.91 5.14 -10.90
CA ALA A 171 -13.16 3.89 -10.98
C ALA A 171 -12.06 3.96 -12.05
N ARG A 172 -12.37 4.49 -13.23
CA ARG A 172 -11.35 4.65 -14.28
C ARG A 172 -10.24 5.61 -13.84
N PHE A 173 -10.60 6.73 -13.23
CA PHE A 173 -9.64 7.70 -12.69
C PHE A 173 -8.71 7.06 -11.64
N ILE A 174 -9.27 6.38 -10.64
CA ILE A 174 -8.51 5.74 -9.55
C ILE A 174 -7.53 4.70 -10.10
N TYR A 175 -8.00 3.81 -10.99
CA TYR A 175 -7.14 2.75 -11.53
C TYR A 175 -5.97 3.32 -12.36
N TRP A 176 -6.23 4.27 -13.26
CA TRP A 176 -5.16 4.84 -14.07
C TRP A 176 -4.25 5.75 -13.26
N LYS A 177 -4.77 6.46 -12.24
CA LYS A 177 -3.93 7.20 -11.29
C LYS A 177 -2.93 6.27 -10.61
N GLU A 178 -3.37 5.12 -10.10
CA GLU A 178 -2.49 4.10 -9.50
C GLU A 178 -1.40 3.66 -10.49
N MET A 179 -1.78 3.35 -11.73
CA MET A 179 -0.81 3.01 -12.78
C MET A 179 0.19 4.14 -13.03
N GLY A 180 -0.27 5.38 -13.11
CA GLY A 180 0.59 6.55 -13.29
C GLY A 180 1.57 6.76 -12.14
N GLU A 181 1.13 6.57 -10.90
CA GLU A 181 1.98 6.65 -9.70
C GLU A 181 3.06 5.56 -9.72
N ARG A 182 2.71 4.33 -10.10
CA ARG A 182 3.68 3.22 -10.28
C ARG A 182 4.64 3.40 -11.45
N MET A 183 4.28 4.24 -12.42
CA MET A 183 5.18 4.67 -13.51
C MET A 183 6.08 5.85 -13.11
N GLY A 184 5.92 6.40 -11.90
CA GLY A 184 6.69 7.53 -11.39
C GLY A 184 6.24 8.89 -11.93
N ILE A 185 5.01 8.98 -12.46
CA ILE A 185 4.43 10.26 -12.91
C ILE A 185 4.11 11.11 -11.70
N LYS A 186 4.59 12.35 -11.70
CA LYS A 186 4.46 13.31 -10.61
C LYS A 186 3.30 14.27 -10.86
N ASN A 187 2.80 14.86 -9.77
CA ASN A 187 1.78 15.91 -9.80
C ASN A 187 0.48 15.50 -10.51
N ILE A 188 0.09 14.23 -10.41
CA ILE A 188 -1.20 13.76 -10.93
C ILE A 188 -2.31 14.45 -10.13
N PRO A 189 -3.24 15.17 -10.79
CA PRO A 189 -4.33 15.85 -10.08
C PRO A 189 -5.18 14.88 -9.25
N LEU A 190 -5.73 15.35 -8.13
CA LEU A 190 -6.42 14.51 -7.15
C LEU A 190 -7.85 14.12 -7.56
N THR A 191 -8.44 14.82 -8.52
CA THR A 191 -9.81 14.57 -8.97
C THR A 191 -9.92 14.44 -10.48
N LEU A 192 -10.95 13.72 -10.93
CA LEU A 192 -11.28 13.58 -12.35
C LEU A 192 -11.53 14.95 -13.03
N ASN A 193 -12.13 15.90 -12.31
CA ASN A 193 -12.39 17.23 -12.84
C ASN A 193 -11.10 18.02 -13.05
N ASP A 194 -10.17 17.92 -12.10
CA ASP A 194 -8.91 18.66 -12.16
C ASP A 194 -7.98 18.12 -13.25
N ILE A 195 -7.90 16.79 -13.42
CA ILE A 195 -7.14 16.22 -14.54
C ILE A 195 -7.77 16.55 -15.89
N ASN A 196 -9.10 16.66 -15.97
CA ASN A 196 -9.76 17.10 -17.20
C ASN A 196 -9.44 18.56 -17.55
N LYS A 197 -9.47 19.47 -16.56
CA LYS A 197 -9.07 20.88 -16.76
C LYS A 197 -7.62 20.98 -17.18
N TRP A 198 -6.72 20.33 -16.43
CA TRP A 198 -5.29 20.31 -16.72
C TRP A 198 -4.99 19.78 -18.13
N SER A 199 -5.67 18.71 -18.56
CA SER A 199 -5.53 18.14 -19.91
C SER A 199 -5.96 19.14 -20.99
N ILE A 200 -7.07 19.85 -20.81
CA ILE A 200 -7.55 20.87 -21.75
C ILE A 200 -6.54 22.04 -21.84
N ASP A 201 -6.03 22.51 -20.70
CA ASP A 201 -5.06 23.61 -20.64
C ASP A 201 -3.74 23.21 -21.33
N TYR A 202 -3.30 21.97 -21.11
CA TYR A 202 -2.14 21.39 -21.79
C TYR A 202 -2.34 21.35 -23.31
N GLU A 203 -3.50 20.86 -23.77
CA GLU A 203 -3.83 20.84 -25.20
C GLU A 203 -3.90 22.27 -25.78
N VAL A 204 -4.41 23.26 -25.04
CA VAL A 204 -4.51 24.66 -25.53
C VAL A 204 -3.11 25.20 -25.80
N LYS A 205 -2.18 24.90 -24.90
CA LYS A 205 -0.83 25.46 -24.94
C LYS A 205 0.09 24.73 -25.91
N TYR A 206 -0.02 23.41 -26.04
CA TYR A 206 0.98 22.58 -26.71
C TYR A 206 0.49 21.84 -27.95
N MET A 207 -0.82 21.71 -28.20
CA MET A 207 -1.34 21.02 -29.38
C MET A 207 -1.35 21.94 -30.60
N ILE A 208 -0.16 22.15 -31.17
CA ILE A 208 0.09 23.04 -32.31
C ILE A 208 0.65 22.25 -33.49
N TYR A 209 0.58 22.83 -34.70
CA TYR A 209 1.09 22.19 -35.90
C TYR A 209 2.61 21.94 -35.84
N SER A 210 3.02 20.75 -36.29
CA SER A 210 4.42 20.39 -36.57
C SER A 210 4.46 19.38 -37.71
N LYS A 211 5.56 19.37 -38.47
CA LYS A 211 5.75 18.40 -39.55
C LYS A 211 5.82 16.95 -39.02
N ASP A 212 6.41 16.77 -37.85
CA ASP A 212 6.48 15.47 -37.17
C ASP A 212 5.10 14.93 -36.80
N ASN A 213 4.17 15.80 -36.39
CA ASN A 213 2.78 15.44 -36.10
C ASN A 213 2.11 14.83 -37.34
N GLN A 214 2.31 15.48 -38.49
CA GLN A 214 1.76 15.02 -39.77
C GLN A 214 2.33 13.66 -40.16
N ILE A 215 3.65 13.45 -40.00
CA ILE A 215 4.30 12.17 -40.32
C ILE A 215 3.70 11.02 -39.50
N CYS A 216 3.65 11.18 -38.17
CA CYS A 216 3.07 10.16 -37.29
C CYS A 216 1.57 9.94 -37.56
N GLY A 217 0.83 11.03 -37.79
CA GLY A 217 -0.59 10.98 -38.12
C GLY A 217 -0.87 10.22 -39.42
N GLU A 218 -0.13 10.50 -40.49
CA GLU A 218 -0.29 9.82 -41.79
C GLU A 218 0.06 8.34 -41.72
N ALA A 219 1.16 7.97 -41.06
CA ALA A 219 1.56 6.57 -40.92
C ALA A 219 0.51 5.75 -40.17
N THR A 220 -0.04 6.31 -39.09
CA THR A 220 -1.08 5.64 -38.30
C THR A 220 -2.42 5.60 -39.03
N LEU A 221 -2.79 6.67 -39.75
CA LEU A 221 -3.99 6.68 -40.58
C LEU A 221 -3.89 5.65 -41.71
N ALA A 222 -2.71 5.48 -42.32
CA ALA A 222 -2.46 4.43 -43.31
C ALA A 222 -2.65 3.01 -42.72
N LEU A 223 -2.23 2.78 -41.46
CA LEU A 223 -2.48 1.51 -40.77
C LEU A 223 -3.99 1.24 -40.62
N PHE A 224 -4.78 2.22 -40.19
CA PHE A 224 -6.26 2.09 -40.12
C PHE A 224 -6.91 1.87 -41.49
N LEU A 225 -6.35 2.47 -42.54
CA LEU A 225 -6.86 2.33 -43.90
C LEU A 225 -6.54 0.97 -44.52
N SER A 226 -5.52 0.27 -44.03
CA SER A 226 -5.09 -1.03 -44.56
C SER A 226 -6.15 -2.15 -44.45
N PHE A 227 -7.14 -2.00 -43.56
CA PHE A 227 -8.29 -2.92 -43.45
C PHE A 227 -9.31 -2.76 -44.57
N TYR A 228 -9.25 -1.65 -45.32
CA TYR A 228 -10.22 -1.35 -46.37
C TYR A 228 -9.63 -1.65 -47.76
N PRO A 229 -10.44 -2.14 -48.71
CA PRO A 229 -10.07 -2.21 -50.11
C PRO A 229 -9.65 -0.84 -50.64
N ASP A 230 -8.72 -0.80 -51.59
CA ASP A 230 -8.06 0.43 -52.04
C ASP A 230 -9.07 1.46 -52.61
N CYS A 231 -10.14 0.97 -53.25
CA CYS A 231 -11.24 1.80 -53.76
C CYS A 231 -12.01 2.55 -52.64
N MET A 232 -12.04 2.00 -51.42
CA MET A 232 -12.73 2.59 -50.27
C MET A 232 -11.84 3.49 -49.42
N GLN A 233 -10.52 3.40 -49.54
CA GLN A 233 -9.58 4.08 -48.64
C GLN A 233 -9.75 5.61 -48.65
N LYS A 234 -9.98 6.24 -49.80
CA LYS A 234 -10.21 7.70 -49.88
C LYS A 234 -11.45 8.14 -49.08
N PHE A 235 -12.52 7.35 -49.13
CA PHE A 235 -13.74 7.63 -48.37
C PHE A 235 -13.53 7.33 -46.87
N ALA A 236 -12.97 6.16 -46.55
CA ALA A 236 -12.64 5.77 -45.18
C ALA A 236 -11.72 6.79 -44.49
N ARG A 237 -10.78 7.37 -45.22
CA ARG A 237 -9.91 8.45 -44.73
C ARG A 237 -10.71 9.65 -44.24
N LYS A 238 -11.68 10.12 -45.05
CA LYS A 238 -12.56 11.23 -44.66
C LYS A 238 -13.44 10.88 -43.46
N VAL A 239 -13.90 9.63 -43.37
CA VAL A 239 -14.66 9.15 -42.21
C VAL A 239 -13.80 9.16 -40.94
N LEU A 240 -12.58 8.64 -40.99
CA LEU A 240 -11.65 8.64 -39.86
C LEU A 240 -11.29 10.07 -39.43
N ILE A 241 -10.97 10.95 -40.38
CA ILE A 241 -10.69 12.37 -40.08
C ILE A 241 -11.91 13.07 -39.49
N SER A 242 -13.14 12.68 -39.88
CA SER A 242 -14.37 13.25 -39.28
C SER A 242 -14.57 12.93 -37.80
N LEU A 243 -13.86 11.93 -37.26
CA LEU A 243 -13.89 11.55 -35.84
C LEU A 243 -12.84 12.30 -35.00
N ILE A 244 -11.89 12.97 -35.64
CA ILE A 244 -10.82 13.73 -35.00
C ILE A 244 -11.35 15.10 -34.58
N ASP A 245 -11.08 15.52 -33.34
CA ASP A 245 -11.39 16.86 -32.86
C ASP A 245 -10.64 17.94 -33.66
N GLU A 246 -11.22 19.13 -33.78
CA GLU A 246 -10.72 20.19 -34.67
C GLU A 246 -9.27 20.59 -34.39
N ARG A 247 -8.91 20.84 -33.11
CA ARG A 247 -7.55 21.20 -32.72
C ARG A 247 -6.53 20.15 -33.12
N LEU A 248 -6.85 18.88 -32.89
CA LEU A 248 -5.97 17.77 -33.27
C LEU A 248 -5.80 17.68 -34.78
N ARG A 249 -6.90 17.80 -35.55
CA ARG A 249 -6.87 17.82 -37.02
C ARG A 249 -5.94 18.92 -37.54
N LEU A 250 -6.08 20.13 -37.00
CA LEU A 250 -5.23 21.28 -37.36
C LEU A 250 -3.77 21.05 -36.97
N SER A 251 -3.50 20.52 -35.78
CA SER A 251 -2.14 20.21 -35.31
C SER A 251 -1.41 19.17 -36.18
N MET A 252 -2.14 18.34 -36.93
CA MET A 252 -1.57 17.35 -37.85
C MET A 252 -1.52 17.84 -39.29
N GLY A 253 -2.10 19.00 -39.60
CA GLY A 253 -2.20 19.51 -40.97
C GLY A 253 -3.15 18.69 -41.85
N PHE A 254 -4.13 18.02 -41.26
CA PHE A 254 -5.14 17.30 -42.05
C PHE A 254 -6.19 18.25 -42.61
N GLU A 255 -6.56 18.01 -43.85
CA GLU A 255 -7.60 18.77 -44.55
C GLU A 255 -8.95 18.68 -43.84
N GLU A 256 -9.74 19.74 -43.94
CA GLU A 256 -11.09 19.71 -43.44
C GLU A 256 -11.95 18.77 -44.28
N VAL A 257 -12.72 17.93 -43.59
CA VAL A 257 -13.70 17.05 -44.25
C VAL A 257 -15.05 17.77 -44.40
N PRO A 258 -15.76 17.54 -45.52
CA PRO A 258 -17.08 18.11 -45.75
C PRO A 258 -18.03 17.90 -44.57
N HIS A 259 -18.77 18.94 -44.20
CA HIS A 259 -19.64 18.92 -43.02
C HIS A 259 -20.67 17.78 -43.04
N TRP A 260 -21.18 17.43 -44.22
CA TRP A 260 -22.11 16.31 -44.37
C TRP A 260 -21.50 14.95 -43.98
N ILE A 261 -20.20 14.73 -44.18
CA ILE A 261 -19.51 13.49 -43.74
C ILE A 261 -19.50 13.46 -42.21
N LYS A 262 -19.14 14.57 -41.54
CA LYS A 262 -19.18 14.68 -40.06
C LYS A 262 -20.58 14.34 -39.53
N GLN A 263 -21.63 14.88 -40.17
CA GLN A 263 -23.02 14.62 -39.79
C GLN A 263 -23.43 13.16 -40.01
N VAL A 264 -23.12 12.58 -41.19
CA VAL A 264 -23.45 11.19 -41.52
C VAL A 264 -22.73 10.24 -40.57
N THR A 265 -21.43 10.39 -40.36
CA THR A 265 -20.65 9.57 -39.42
C THR A 265 -21.26 9.63 -38.01
N THR A 266 -21.57 10.83 -37.52
CA THR A 266 -22.19 11.01 -36.20
C THR A 266 -23.57 10.36 -36.12
N ARG A 267 -24.41 10.52 -37.15
CA ARG A 267 -25.74 9.92 -37.21
C ARG A 267 -25.66 8.39 -37.25
N LEU A 268 -24.76 7.81 -38.03
CA LEU A 268 -24.56 6.36 -38.09
C LEU A 268 -24.13 5.79 -36.73
N LEU A 269 -23.22 6.46 -36.03
CA LEU A 269 -22.82 6.05 -34.67
C LEU A 269 -23.99 6.18 -33.68
N ARG A 270 -24.82 7.22 -33.77
CA ARG A 270 -26.02 7.36 -32.93
C ARG A 270 -27.10 6.31 -33.25
N ILE A 271 -27.30 5.98 -34.53
CA ILE A 271 -28.19 4.89 -34.95
C ILE A 271 -27.68 3.56 -34.38
N ARG A 272 -26.37 3.29 -34.49
CA ARG A 272 -25.75 2.13 -33.86
C ARG A 272 -26.00 2.12 -32.34
N ALA A 273 -25.79 3.24 -31.65
CA ALA A 273 -26.02 3.35 -30.21
C ALA A 273 -27.49 3.07 -29.85
N PHE A 274 -28.45 3.58 -30.64
CA PHE A 274 -29.87 3.30 -30.48
C PHE A 274 -30.19 1.81 -30.67
N LEU A 275 -29.69 1.20 -31.75
CA LEU A 275 -29.88 -0.22 -32.03
C LEU A 275 -29.26 -1.08 -30.92
N LEU A 276 -28.05 -0.77 -30.47
CA LEU A 276 -27.42 -1.45 -29.35
C LEU A 276 -28.29 -1.34 -28.09
N ARG A 277 -28.84 -0.16 -27.79
CA ARG A 277 -29.67 0.04 -26.59
C ARG A 277 -30.96 -0.79 -26.61
N HIS A 278 -31.63 -0.86 -27.75
CA HIS A 278 -33.01 -1.30 -27.83
C HIS A 278 -33.22 -2.63 -28.57
N CYS A 279 -32.35 -2.97 -29.52
CA CYS A 279 -32.58 -4.03 -30.51
C CYS A 279 -31.52 -5.13 -30.50
N VAL A 280 -30.53 -5.06 -29.62
CA VAL A 280 -29.48 -6.07 -29.50
C VAL A 280 -29.49 -6.58 -28.06
N LEU A 281 -29.17 -7.86 -27.82
CA LEU A 281 -28.96 -8.36 -26.46
C LEU A 281 -27.61 -7.87 -25.91
N PRO A 282 -27.45 -7.69 -24.59
CA PRO A 282 -26.12 -7.43 -24.02
C PRO A 282 -25.24 -8.68 -24.17
N ARG A 283 -23.94 -8.51 -23.94
CA ARG A 283 -23.02 -9.65 -23.88
C ARG A 283 -23.20 -10.38 -22.56
N PHE A 284 -23.41 -11.68 -22.61
CA PHE A 284 -23.43 -12.53 -21.40
C PHE A 284 -22.05 -13.06 -21.04
N TYR A 285 -21.11 -12.98 -21.98
CA TYR A 285 -19.72 -13.43 -21.81
C TYR A 285 -18.76 -12.28 -22.15
N PRO A 286 -17.63 -12.17 -21.43
CA PRO A 286 -16.67 -11.11 -21.69
C PRO A 286 -16.04 -11.31 -23.07
N THR A 287 -15.81 -10.21 -23.79
CA THR A 287 -14.98 -10.25 -25.00
C THR A 287 -13.70 -9.48 -24.76
N THR A 288 -12.58 -10.11 -25.08
CA THR A 288 -11.26 -9.49 -24.94
C THR A 288 -10.72 -8.98 -26.27
N ARG A 289 -11.50 -9.12 -27.36
CA ARG A 289 -11.14 -8.63 -28.69
C ARG A 289 -9.78 -9.16 -29.20
N GLY A 290 -9.38 -10.35 -28.74
CA GLY A 290 -8.07 -10.94 -29.08
C GLY A 290 -6.90 -10.40 -28.25
N GLN A 291 -7.16 -9.54 -27.25
CA GLN A 291 -6.17 -9.15 -26.26
C GLN A 291 -5.83 -10.30 -25.31
N VAL A 292 -4.67 -10.16 -24.68
CA VAL A 292 -4.11 -11.13 -23.76
C VAL A 292 -4.92 -11.16 -22.47
N THR A 293 -5.29 -12.36 -22.03
CA THR A 293 -6.12 -12.57 -20.83
C THR A 293 -5.32 -13.32 -19.76
N PRO A 294 -5.78 -13.35 -18.49
CA PRO A 294 -5.22 -14.23 -17.48
C PRO A 294 -5.15 -15.70 -17.94
N SER A 295 -6.12 -16.13 -18.75
CA SER A 295 -6.24 -17.48 -19.31
C SER A 295 -5.52 -17.68 -20.65
N CYS A 296 -4.68 -16.73 -21.07
CA CYS A 296 -3.97 -16.80 -22.35
C CYS A 296 -3.15 -18.10 -22.44
N PRO A 297 -3.28 -18.89 -23.53
CA PRO A 297 -2.50 -20.10 -23.70
C PRO A 297 -0.99 -19.82 -23.63
N MET A 298 -0.27 -20.71 -22.97
CA MET A 298 1.18 -20.65 -22.83
C MET A 298 1.81 -21.89 -23.45
N THR A 299 2.88 -21.72 -24.22
CA THR A 299 3.68 -22.84 -24.74
C THR A 299 4.46 -23.50 -23.61
N LYS A 300 4.98 -24.71 -23.87
CA LYS A 300 5.86 -25.41 -22.90
C LYS A 300 7.10 -24.59 -22.52
N ASP A 301 7.57 -23.74 -23.43
CA ASP A 301 8.73 -22.85 -23.23
C ASP A 301 8.38 -21.53 -22.52
N GLY A 302 7.15 -21.40 -22.01
CA GLY A 302 6.70 -20.23 -21.25
C GLY A 302 6.35 -19.00 -22.11
N ARG A 303 6.00 -19.17 -23.40
CA ARG A 303 5.57 -18.06 -24.27
C ARG A 303 4.06 -17.98 -24.34
N TYR A 304 3.50 -16.77 -24.21
CA TYR A 304 2.07 -16.54 -24.38
C TYR A 304 1.69 -16.46 -25.86
N GLN A 305 0.58 -17.09 -26.24
CA GLN A 305 0.06 -17.08 -27.59
C GLN A 305 -1.31 -16.42 -27.65
N ARG A 306 -1.44 -15.41 -28.49
CA ARG A 306 -2.70 -14.66 -28.65
C ARG A 306 -3.71 -15.45 -29.47
N THR A 307 -4.98 -15.22 -29.16
CA THR A 307 -6.13 -15.76 -29.89
C THR A 307 -6.71 -14.80 -30.92
N GLY A 308 -6.25 -13.54 -30.94
CA GLY A 308 -6.60 -12.55 -31.96
C GLY A 308 -5.64 -11.36 -31.93
N TYR A 309 -5.92 -10.36 -32.75
CA TYR A 309 -5.11 -9.15 -32.89
C TYR A 309 -5.96 -7.92 -33.20
N ILE A 310 -5.38 -6.73 -33.03
CA ILE A 310 -6.06 -5.45 -33.27
C ILE A 310 -5.79 -4.99 -34.69
N PHE A 311 -4.51 -4.87 -35.05
CA PHE A 311 -4.02 -4.38 -36.32
C PHE A 311 -3.34 -5.46 -37.18
N GLU A 312 -2.45 -6.23 -36.58
CA GLU A 312 -1.61 -7.22 -37.28
C GLU A 312 -1.44 -8.49 -36.45
N PRO A 313 -1.29 -9.67 -37.06
CA PRO A 313 -1.31 -10.97 -36.37
C PRO A 313 -0.06 -11.29 -35.53
N TRP A 314 0.56 -10.29 -34.90
CA TRP A 314 1.71 -10.46 -34.01
C TRP A 314 1.37 -11.36 -32.82
N TYR A 315 2.21 -12.38 -32.63
CA TYR A 315 2.16 -13.37 -31.56
C TYR A 315 0.90 -14.25 -31.54
N MET A 316 0.18 -14.30 -32.65
CA MET A 316 -1.00 -15.14 -32.81
C MET A 316 -0.58 -16.56 -33.20
N LYS A 317 -1.17 -17.58 -32.55
CA LYS A 317 -0.93 -18.97 -32.90
C LYS A 317 -1.44 -19.26 -34.32
N GLU A 318 -0.61 -19.93 -35.12
CA GLU A 318 -1.02 -20.48 -36.42
C GLU A 318 -2.05 -21.61 -36.21
N THR A 319 -3.16 -21.50 -36.93
CA THR A 319 -4.20 -22.53 -37.00
C THR A 319 -4.58 -22.72 -38.45
N TRP A 320 -5.08 -23.91 -38.80
CA TRP A 320 -5.52 -24.19 -40.16
C TRP A 320 -6.48 -23.12 -40.71
N PHE A 321 -7.40 -22.62 -39.87
CA PHE A 321 -8.36 -21.58 -40.26
C PHE A 321 -7.71 -20.22 -40.56
N ASN A 322 -6.70 -19.79 -39.78
CA ASN A 322 -6.13 -18.46 -39.93
C ASN A 322 -4.97 -18.38 -40.95
N THR A 323 -4.47 -19.52 -41.42
CA THR A 323 -3.43 -19.61 -42.45
C THR A 323 -3.97 -20.02 -43.82
N MET A 324 -5.11 -20.72 -43.92
CA MET A 324 -5.63 -21.20 -45.22
C MET A 324 -6.71 -20.32 -45.85
N LEU A 325 -7.28 -19.35 -45.13
CA LEU A 325 -8.36 -18.50 -45.66
C LEU A 325 -7.80 -17.33 -46.50
N PRO A 326 -8.07 -17.27 -47.83
CA PRO A 326 -7.48 -16.28 -48.73
C PRO A 326 -7.98 -14.85 -48.51
N PHE A 327 -9.08 -14.66 -47.77
CA PHE A 327 -9.64 -13.35 -47.45
C PHE A 327 -8.91 -12.66 -46.27
N ILE A 328 -8.03 -13.37 -45.56
CA ILE A 328 -7.21 -12.81 -44.49
C ILE A 328 -5.96 -12.18 -45.14
N ARG A 329 -5.98 -10.85 -45.34
CA ARG A 329 -4.87 -10.08 -45.95
C ARG A 329 -3.51 -10.29 -45.28
N LYS A 330 -3.48 -10.44 -43.94
CA LYS A 330 -2.26 -10.67 -43.15
C LYS A 330 -2.47 -11.89 -42.25
N GLN A 331 -1.78 -12.98 -42.56
CA GLN A 331 -1.88 -14.24 -41.83
C GLN A 331 -0.77 -14.37 -40.77
N PRO A 332 -1.04 -15.02 -39.62
CA PRO A 332 0.00 -15.37 -38.66
C PRO A 332 1.08 -16.22 -39.35
N SER A 333 2.34 -15.93 -39.04
CA SER A 333 3.50 -16.65 -39.58
C SER A 333 4.72 -16.40 -38.69
N SER A 334 5.83 -17.06 -39.00
CA SER A 334 7.13 -16.78 -38.36
C SER A 334 7.51 -15.29 -38.39
N LYS A 335 7.19 -14.56 -39.48
CA LYS A 335 7.37 -13.10 -39.59
C LYS A 335 6.68 -12.34 -38.45
N TYR A 336 5.50 -12.80 -38.03
CA TYR A 336 4.71 -12.21 -36.96
C TYR A 336 4.94 -12.89 -35.60
N LYS A 337 6.02 -13.67 -35.43
CA LYS A 337 6.37 -14.37 -34.19
C LYS A 337 5.22 -15.26 -33.67
N SER A 338 4.64 -16.08 -34.54
CA SER A 338 3.52 -17.00 -34.21
C SER A 338 3.81 -17.99 -33.08
N HIS A 339 5.08 -18.21 -32.74
CA HIS A 339 5.53 -18.95 -31.56
C HIS A 339 5.19 -18.26 -30.22
N GLY A 340 4.63 -17.05 -30.24
CA GLY A 340 4.21 -16.30 -29.06
C GLY A 340 5.29 -15.38 -28.49
N PHE A 341 4.98 -14.68 -27.41
CA PHE A 341 5.86 -13.69 -26.77
C PHE A 341 6.17 -14.02 -25.31
N ARG A 342 7.28 -13.49 -24.81
CA ARG A 342 7.45 -13.21 -23.38
C ARG A 342 7.32 -11.70 -23.15
N THR A 343 6.84 -11.31 -21.98
CA THR A 343 6.47 -9.89 -21.74
C THR A 343 7.71 -8.99 -21.78
N GLU A 344 8.85 -9.48 -21.29
CA GLU A 344 10.16 -8.84 -21.33
C GLU A 344 10.73 -8.65 -22.75
N GLU A 345 10.20 -9.34 -23.75
CA GLU A 345 10.64 -9.25 -25.15
C GLU A 345 9.87 -8.19 -25.96
N LEU A 346 8.75 -7.68 -25.42
CA LEU A 346 7.88 -6.74 -26.13
C LEU A 346 8.57 -5.38 -26.33
N GLY A 347 8.32 -4.72 -27.46
CA GLY A 347 8.96 -3.48 -27.86
C GLY A 347 10.01 -3.67 -28.96
N PRO A 348 10.87 -2.65 -29.20
CA PRO A 348 11.89 -2.71 -30.24
C PRO A 348 12.85 -3.88 -30.07
N GLU A 349 13.17 -4.59 -31.16
CA GLU A 349 13.95 -5.84 -31.12
C GLU A 349 15.30 -5.68 -30.40
N LYS A 350 15.98 -4.55 -30.62
CA LYS A 350 17.25 -4.22 -29.97
C LYS A 350 17.21 -4.17 -28.44
N PHE A 351 16.01 -4.08 -27.86
CA PHE A 351 15.79 -4.03 -26.42
C PHE A 351 15.12 -5.30 -25.89
N SER A 352 14.87 -6.31 -26.74
CA SER A 352 14.17 -7.54 -26.36
C SER A 352 14.90 -8.27 -25.23
N GLY A 353 14.24 -8.47 -24.09
CA GLY A 353 14.79 -9.15 -22.92
C GLY A 353 15.80 -8.32 -22.09
N LEU A 354 16.13 -7.10 -22.53
CA LEU A 354 17.02 -6.19 -21.78
C LEU A 354 16.26 -5.44 -20.68
N ASP A 355 16.96 -5.20 -19.56
CA ASP A 355 16.59 -4.30 -18.44
C ASP A 355 15.16 -4.43 -17.87
N THR A 356 14.61 -5.65 -17.85
CA THR A 356 13.60 -6.02 -16.85
C THR A 356 14.24 -6.44 -15.53
N GLN A 357 15.54 -6.17 -15.35
CA GLN A 357 16.28 -6.40 -14.13
C GLN A 357 16.30 -5.13 -13.28
N VAL A 358 16.11 -5.30 -11.99
CA VAL A 358 15.92 -4.22 -11.04
C VAL A 358 17.07 -4.27 -10.04
N SER A 359 17.82 -3.18 -9.90
CA SER A 359 18.84 -3.11 -8.85
C SER A 359 18.18 -2.78 -7.52
N PHE A 360 18.67 -3.36 -6.44
CA PHE A 360 18.29 -2.98 -5.10
C PHE A 360 19.52 -2.59 -4.28
N ARG A 361 19.29 -1.72 -3.32
CA ARG A 361 20.25 -1.33 -2.28
C ARG A 361 19.55 -1.37 -0.94
N ILE A 362 20.23 -1.87 0.07
CA ILE A 362 19.78 -1.99 1.44
C ILE A 362 20.66 -1.11 2.30
N ASP A 363 20.04 -0.24 3.09
CA ASP A 363 20.71 0.61 4.06
C ASP A 363 20.11 0.35 5.44
N LEU A 364 20.96 0.15 6.45
CA LEU A 364 20.56 0.04 7.85
C LEU A 364 20.65 1.41 8.51
N ALA A 365 19.63 1.80 9.26
CA ALA A 365 19.60 3.12 9.89
C ALA A 365 20.77 3.32 10.86
N SER A 366 21.20 2.28 11.58
CA SER A 366 22.39 2.30 12.46
C SER A 366 23.69 2.70 11.75
N GLN A 367 23.83 2.43 10.44
CA GLN A 367 25.04 2.74 9.67
C GLN A 367 25.14 4.22 9.27
N HIS A 368 24.05 4.98 9.39
CA HIS A 368 23.95 6.37 8.97
C HIS A 368 23.74 7.36 10.13
N VAL A 369 23.76 6.87 11.37
CA VAL A 369 23.56 7.69 12.56
C VAL A 369 24.87 8.38 12.94
N ASN A 370 24.89 9.71 12.88
CA ASN A 370 25.97 10.53 13.41
C ASN A 370 26.14 10.29 14.92
N ASN A 371 27.39 10.28 15.39
CA ASN A 371 27.88 10.06 16.77
C ASN A 371 27.12 10.78 17.94
N ARG A 372 26.20 11.70 17.66
CA ARG A 372 25.39 12.39 18.68
C ARG A 372 24.33 11.48 19.34
N ILE A 373 23.73 10.53 18.61
CA ILE A 373 22.70 9.63 19.19
C ILE A 373 23.35 8.46 19.96
N GLU A 374 24.57 8.05 19.59
CA GLU A 374 25.35 7.08 20.39
C GLU A 374 25.61 7.55 21.83
N GLN A 375 25.77 8.86 22.05
CA GLN A 375 25.97 9.41 23.40
C GLN A 375 24.69 9.39 24.25
N GLU A 376 23.51 9.54 23.65
CA GLU A 376 22.23 9.42 24.37
C GLU A 376 21.90 7.95 24.66
N ASN A 377 22.20 7.03 23.72
CA ASN A 377 21.92 5.60 23.87
C ASN A 377 22.89 4.85 24.81
N LYS A 378 24.14 5.32 24.97
CA LYS A 378 25.10 4.74 25.94
C LYS A 378 24.70 4.98 27.40
N ASN A 379 23.88 6.00 27.67
CA ASN A 379 23.48 6.40 29.02
C ASN A 379 22.15 5.77 29.50
N ALA A 380 21.54 4.87 28.73
CA ALA A 380 20.26 4.25 29.08
C ALA A 380 20.39 3.05 30.05
N TRP A 381 21.38 3.06 30.94
CA TRP A 381 21.36 2.17 32.09
C TRP A 381 20.41 2.75 33.14
N GLY A 382 19.22 2.17 33.25
CA GLY A 382 18.33 2.38 34.41
C GLY A 382 17.04 3.18 34.20
N SER A 383 16.62 3.51 32.96
CA SER A 383 15.27 4.05 32.74
C SER A 383 14.67 3.64 31.39
N THR A 384 13.35 3.38 31.40
CA THR A 384 12.46 2.96 30.31
C THR A 384 12.93 3.27 28.88
N PHE A 385 13.44 2.27 28.17
CA PHE A 385 13.65 2.36 26.72
C PHE A 385 12.33 2.04 26.00
N ASP A 386 11.70 3.05 25.40
CA ASP A 386 10.45 2.89 24.64
C ASP A 386 10.76 2.68 23.14
N LEU A 387 10.62 1.43 22.69
CA LEU A 387 10.76 1.03 21.28
C LEU A 387 9.73 1.71 20.35
N ASN A 388 8.68 2.34 20.87
CA ASN A 388 7.75 3.12 20.07
C ASN A 388 8.28 4.54 19.78
N LYS A 389 9.21 5.05 20.58
CA LYS A 389 9.84 6.38 20.40
C LYS A 389 11.20 6.32 19.71
N HIS A 390 11.98 5.26 19.95
CA HIS A 390 13.32 5.09 19.36
C HIS A 390 13.30 4.00 18.29
N MET A 391 13.70 4.36 17.07
CA MET A 391 13.69 3.45 15.91
C MET A 391 14.89 2.51 15.87
N ILE A 392 15.97 2.87 16.56
CA ILE A 392 17.22 2.10 16.67
C ILE A 392 17.43 1.80 18.16
N GLY A 393 17.70 0.53 18.47
CA GLY A 393 17.99 0.04 19.80
C GLY A 393 19.46 0.19 20.22
N PRO A 394 19.84 -0.34 21.38
CA PRO A 394 21.24 -0.38 21.84
C PRO A 394 22.16 -1.00 20.79
N GLN A 395 23.36 -0.46 20.65
CA GLN A 395 24.39 -1.00 19.75
C GLN A 395 25.44 -1.76 20.56
N ASN A 396 26.11 -2.70 19.92
CA ASN A 396 27.18 -3.50 20.52
C ASN A 396 28.27 -2.61 21.14
N LEU A 397 28.73 -3.00 22.31
CA LEU A 397 29.78 -2.28 23.05
C LEU A 397 31.13 -2.34 22.34
N SER A 398 31.35 -3.37 21.53
CA SER A 398 32.54 -3.54 20.68
C SER A 398 32.58 -2.59 19.46
N GLY A 399 31.49 -1.87 19.17
CA GLY A 399 31.36 -1.01 17.99
C GLY A 399 31.09 -1.76 16.66
N LYS A 400 30.95 -3.09 16.70
CA LYS A 400 30.52 -3.89 15.53
C LYS A 400 29.00 -3.82 15.36
N SER A 401 28.47 -3.93 14.15
CA SER A 401 27.01 -3.92 13.94
C SER A 401 26.30 -5.06 14.68
N VAL A 402 25.18 -4.75 15.32
CA VAL A 402 24.30 -5.76 15.96
C VAL A 402 23.57 -6.60 14.91
N PHE A 403 23.04 -5.92 13.89
CA PHE A 403 22.41 -6.54 12.74
C PHE A 403 23.28 -6.32 11.51
N ASP A 404 23.43 -7.36 10.70
CA ASP A 404 24.05 -7.27 9.39
C ASP A 404 23.16 -7.95 8.35
N ILE A 405 23.19 -7.46 7.11
CA ILE A 405 22.35 -7.98 6.02
C ILE A 405 23.21 -8.24 4.80
N SER A 406 23.08 -9.43 4.22
CA SER A 406 23.79 -9.79 2.99
C SER A 406 22.86 -10.45 1.96
N PRO A 407 22.95 -10.05 0.67
CA PRO A 407 23.77 -8.96 0.13
C PRO A 407 23.12 -7.57 0.34
N LEU A 408 23.93 -6.52 0.55
CA LEU A 408 23.46 -5.13 0.69
C LEU A 408 23.04 -4.50 -0.64
N ASN A 409 23.51 -5.03 -1.76
CA ASN A 409 23.09 -4.61 -3.08
C ASN A 409 23.03 -5.81 -4.03
N GLY A 410 22.30 -5.66 -5.12
CA GLY A 410 22.25 -6.69 -6.14
C GLY A 410 21.26 -6.35 -7.23
N ILE A 411 21.15 -7.28 -8.17
CA ILE A 411 20.23 -7.19 -9.30
C ILE A 411 19.23 -8.33 -9.19
N ILE A 412 17.95 -8.00 -9.33
CA ILE A 412 16.83 -8.94 -9.37
C ILE A 412 16.36 -8.99 -10.82
N SER A 413 16.60 -10.12 -11.47
CA SER A 413 16.05 -10.34 -12.79
C SER A 413 14.54 -10.49 -12.74
N ALA A 414 13.89 -10.12 -13.82
CA ALA A 414 12.47 -10.30 -14.04
C ALA A 414 12.00 -11.73 -13.68
N GLY A 415 10.97 -11.84 -12.82
CA GLY A 415 10.42 -13.13 -12.38
C GLY A 415 11.31 -13.91 -11.39
N SER A 416 12.48 -13.41 -11.03
CA SER A 416 13.38 -14.02 -10.04
C SER A 416 13.13 -13.48 -8.64
N LYS A 417 13.65 -14.19 -7.62
CA LYS A 417 13.65 -13.76 -6.23
C LYS A 417 15.08 -13.70 -5.72
N LYS A 418 15.38 -12.73 -4.86
CA LYS A 418 16.66 -12.67 -4.14
C LYS A 418 16.41 -12.91 -2.65
N GLN A 419 17.18 -13.81 -2.06
CA GLN A 419 17.14 -14.07 -0.63
C GLN A 419 18.11 -13.12 0.07
N LEU A 420 17.65 -12.53 1.18
CA LEU A 420 18.45 -11.70 2.07
C LEU A 420 18.71 -12.49 3.35
N THR A 421 19.97 -12.56 3.77
CA THR A 421 20.37 -13.16 5.03
C THR A 421 20.55 -12.05 6.05
N VAL A 422 19.76 -12.09 7.12
CA VAL A 422 19.92 -11.19 8.28
C VAL A 422 20.69 -11.94 9.35
N ILE A 423 21.80 -11.34 9.81
CA ILE A 423 22.66 -11.86 10.87
C ILE A 423 22.42 -11.00 12.11
N PHE A 424 22.18 -11.64 13.25
CA PHE A 424 22.03 -10.98 14.55
C PHE A 424 23.16 -11.43 15.48
N SER A 425 24.00 -10.49 15.90
CA SER A 425 25.26 -10.74 16.64
C SER A 425 25.39 -9.78 17.84
N PRO A 426 24.55 -9.88 18.87
CA PRO A 426 24.67 -9.06 20.07
C PRO A 426 25.91 -9.45 20.89
N ASP A 427 26.56 -8.48 21.53
CA ASP A 427 27.73 -8.69 22.40
C ASP A 427 27.48 -8.44 23.90
N HIS A 428 26.26 -8.05 24.26
CA HIS A 428 25.83 -7.80 25.63
C HIS A 428 24.32 -8.06 25.82
N ASP A 429 23.89 -8.03 27.07
CA ASP A 429 22.51 -8.27 27.47
C ASP A 429 21.62 -7.07 27.14
N SER A 430 20.56 -7.30 26.35
CA SER A 430 19.51 -6.33 26.11
C SER A 430 18.29 -6.99 25.48
N ASP A 431 17.10 -6.51 25.84
CA ASP A 431 15.82 -6.88 25.21
C ASP A 431 15.42 -5.99 24.04
N PHE A 432 16.20 -4.93 23.80
CA PHE A 432 15.76 -3.80 23.00
C PHE A 432 16.60 -3.60 21.74
N PHE A 433 17.40 -4.58 21.33
CA PHE A 433 18.12 -4.48 20.06
C PHE A 433 17.12 -4.27 18.92
N SER A 434 17.30 -3.20 18.16
CA SER A 434 16.42 -2.89 17.04
C SER A 434 17.16 -2.06 15.99
N ASP A 435 16.78 -2.24 14.73
CA ASP A 435 17.27 -1.45 13.62
C ASP A 435 16.20 -1.32 12.54
N LEU A 436 16.28 -0.28 11.72
CA LEU A 436 15.38 -0.08 10.58
C LEU A 436 16.12 -0.38 9.28
N VAL A 437 15.52 -1.26 8.47
CA VAL A 437 16.01 -1.62 7.14
C VAL A 437 15.29 -0.77 6.11
N HIS A 438 16.05 -0.05 5.29
CA HIS A 438 15.55 0.65 4.11
C HIS A 438 16.01 -0.10 2.86
N ILE A 439 15.08 -0.55 2.02
CA ILE A 439 15.39 -1.13 0.72
C ILE A 439 14.95 -0.14 -0.37
N THR A 440 15.92 0.30 -1.16
CA THR A 440 15.71 1.14 -2.33
C THR A 440 15.76 0.29 -3.59
N ILE A 441 14.77 0.44 -4.46
CA ILE A 441 14.65 -0.30 -5.71
C ILE A 441 14.79 0.65 -6.91
N SER A 442 15.78 0.42 -7.79
CA SER A 442 16.00 1.07 -9.10
C SER A 442 15.96 2.62 -9.15
N GLU A 443 16.72 3.30 -8.28
CA GLU A 443 16.79 4.79 -8.21
C GLU A 443 15.41 5.50 -8.11
N GLN A 444 14.35 4.74 -7.83
CA GLN A 444 12.99 5.22 -7.62
C GLN A 444 12.74 5.42 -6.12
N PRO A 445 11.80 6.29 -5.74
CA PRO A 445 11.51 6.60 -4.34
C PRO A 445 10.72 5.50 -3.60
N VAL A 446 10.68 4.26 -4.13
CA VAL A 446 10.02 3.14 -3.43
C VAL A 446 10.95 2.67 -2.33
N LYS A 447 10.72 3.19 -1.12
CA LYS A 447 11.34 2.72 0.12
C LYS A 447 10.49 1.62 0.71
N LEU A 448 10.95 0.38 0.62
CA LEU A 448 10.43 -0.70 1.45
C LEU A 448 11.13 -0.61 2.80
N GLU A 449 10.35 -0.53 3.88
CA GLU A 449 10.89 -0.35 5.23
C GLU A 449 10.34 -1.43 6.16
N PHE A 450 11.21 -2.09 6.91
CA PHE A 450 10.80 -2.98 7.99
C PHE A 450 11.81 -2.96 9.13
N ARG A 451 11.32 -3.23 10.34
CA ARG A 451 12.11 -3.14 11.56
C ARG A 451 12.61 -4.52 11.98
N LEU A 452 13.91 -4.61 12.26
CA LEU A 452 14.54 -5.74 12.93
C LEU A 452 14.44 -5.55 14.44
N ARG A 453 14.16 -6.64 15.16
CA ARG A 453 14.15 -6.68 16.63
C ARG A 453 14.85 -7.94 17.09
N GLY A 454 15.63 -7.82 18.16
CA GLY A 454 16.39 -8.91 18.75
C GLY A 454 16.51 -8.74 20.25
N SER A 455 16.70 -9.85 20.95
CA SER A 455 17.04 -9.89 22.37
C SER A 455 18.28 -10.77 22.52
N GLY A 456 19.28 -10.25 23.24
CA GLY A 456 20.54 -10.93 23.49
C GLY A 456 20.70 -11.22 24.98
N ARG A 457 21.28 -12.38 25.28
CA ARG A 457 21.71 -12.80 26.61
C ARG A 457 23.09 -13.41 26.53
N GLN A 458 23.94 -13.08 27.50
CA GLN A 458 25.30 -13.59 27.66
C GLN A 458 25.28 -15.05 28.09
N ASN A 459 24.22 -15.49 28.77
CA ASN A 459 24.04 -16.86 29.24
C ASN A 459 22.73 -17.46 28.75
N THR A 460 22.72 -18.78 28.63
CA THR A 460 21.59 -19.53 28.07
C THR A 460 20.34 -19.39 28.95
N MET A 461 20.50 -19.39 30.28
CA MET A 461 19.38 -19.23 31.20
C MET A 461 19.25 -17.80 31.69
N TYR A 462 18.01 -17.28 31.64
CA TYR A 462 17.68 -15.96 32.17
C TYR A 462 16.32 -15.97 32.87
N ILE A 463 16.12 -15.00 33.75
CA ILE A 463 14.87 -14.79 34.47
C ILE A 463 14.47 -13.32 34.31
N ARG A 464 13.19 -13.06 34.01
CA ARG A 464 12.63 -11.70 33.96
C ARG A 464 11.20 -11.68 34.50
N PRO A 465 10.77 -10.62 35.19
CA PRO A 465 9.36 -10.44 35.53
C PRO A 465 8.52 -10.23 34.25
N LEU A 466 7.31 -10.82 34.21
CA LEU A 466 6.34 -10.55 33.15
C LEU A 466 5.59 -9.24 33.45
N ASP A 467 6.28 -8.11 33.27
CA ASP A 467 5.58 -6.84 33.13
C ASP A 467 5.31 -6.59 31.65
N ASN A 468 4.06 -6.23 31.30
CA ASN A 468 3.69 -5.80 29.96
C ASN A 468 4.75 -4.82 29.45
N ALA A 469 5.36 -5.15 28.32
CA ALA A 469 6.58 -4.55 27.77
C ALA A 469 6.49 -3.06 27.38
N ASN A 470 5.71 -2.23 28.08
CA ASN A 470 5.56 -0.80 27.85
C ASN A 470 5.35 0.05 29.11
N VAL A 471 5.41 -0.51 30.33
CA VAL A 471 5.07 0.29 31.52
C VAL A 471 5.96 0.01 32.73
N ILE A 472 7.20 0.52 32.70
CA ILE A 472 7.79 1.09 33.93
C ILE A 472 7.40 2.57 33.95
N GLN A 473 6.10 2.84 34.01
CA GLN A 473 5.67 4.15 34.47
C GLN A 473 5.89 4.18 35.98
N LYS A 474 6.80 5.06 36.42
CA LYS A 474 6.74 5.67 37.76
C LYS A 474 5.33 6.23 38.09
N SER A 475 4.45 6.36 37.10
CA SER A 475 3.06 6.82 37.20
C SER A 475 1.98 5.75 37.44
N LEU A 476 2.29 4.45 37.53
CA LEU A 476 1.31 3.42 37.97
C LEU A 476 1.41 3.02 39.45
N LEU A 477 2.15 3.78 40.26
CA LEU A 477 2.08 3.72 41.71
C LEU A 477 1.33 4.94 42.26
N PRO A 478 0.00 5.05 42.11
CA PRO A 478 -0.72 6.08 42.83
C PRO A 478 -0.79 5.69 44.31
N ASN A 479 0.09 6.29 45.12
CA ASN A 479 0.09 6.26 46.59
C ASN A 479 0.53 4.94 47.26
N ILE A 480 1.76 4.51 47.01
CA ILE A 480 2.50 3.80 48.08
C ILE A 480 2.83 4.86 49.15
N SER A 481 2.53 4.62 50.42
CA SER A 481 2.92 5.56 51.49
C SER A 481 4.44 5.77 51.50
N ASP A 482 4.92 6.95 51.90
CA ASP A 482 6.36 7.21 52.00
C ASP A 482 7.07 6.18 52.93
N ALA A 483 6.33 5.59 53.88
CA ALA A 483 6.81 4.51 54.76
C ALA A 483 7.07 3.19 54.02
N VAL A 484 6.17 2.75 53.14
CA VAL A 484 6.38 1.53 52.33
C VAL A 484 7.45 1.77 51.26
N THR A 485 7.55 2.99 50.72
CA THR A 485 8.64 3.38 49.81
C THR A 485 10.00 3.38 50.53
N MET A 486 10.09 3.84 51.78
CA MET A 486 11.31 3.75 52.60
C MET A 486 11.66 2.31 52.98
N GLN A 487 10.68 1.45 53.30
CA GLN A 487 10.91 0.02 53.56
C GLN A 487 11.31 -0.78 52.30
N MET A 488 10.87 -0.34 51.12
CA MET A 488 11.30 -0.88 49.83
C MET A 488 12.74 -0.47 49.44
N GLN A 489 13.26 0.64 50.00
CA GLN A 489 14.58 1.21 49.66
C GLN A 489 15.73 0.71 50.55
N THR A 490 15.48 0.01 51.65
CA THR A 490 16.55 -0.61 52.45
C THR A 490 17.02 -1.92 51.80
N ILE A 491 17.87 -1.77 50.78
CA ILE A 491 18.88 -2.78 50.44
C ILE A 491 20.11 -2.38 51.26
N ASP A 492 20.51 -3.23 52.20
CA ASP A 492 21.68 -3.00 53.04
C ASP A 492 22.92 -2.80 52.15
N PRO A 493 23.61 -1.64 52.19
CA PRO A 493 24.78 -1.36 51.35
C PRO A 493 25.94 -2.35 51.55
N ASN A 494 25.90 -3.13 52.63
CA ASN A 494 26.94 -4.09 52.99
C ASN A 494 26.68 -5.54 52.53
N GLU A 495 25.55 -5.86 51.89
CA GLU A 495 25.32 -7.18 51.27
C GLU A 495 26.04 -7.31 49.91
N LYS A 496 27.36 -7.16 49.92
CA LYS A 496 28.22 -7.52 48.78
C LYS A 496 28.35 -9.03 48.70
N GLY A 497 27.53 -9.68 47.86
CA GLY A 497 27.77 -11.07 47.52
C GLY A 497 26.63 -11.84 46.87
N LEU A 498 26.03 -11.33 45.79
CA LEU A 498 25.41 -12.11 44.68
C LEU A 498 24.83 -11.10 43.66
N PRO A 499 25.22 -11.13 42.38
CA PRO A 499 24.92 -10.04 41.42
C PRO A 499 23.49 -10.01 40.86
N ASN A 500 22.57 -10.88 41.30
CA ASN A 500 21.34 -11.21 40.57
C ASN A 500 20.09 -11.19 41.48
N ASN A 501 19.63 -10.00 41.85
CA ASN A 501 18.42 -9.81 42.65
C ASN A 501 17.22 -9.45 41.74
N ILE A 502 16.09 -10.13 41.92
CA ILE A 502 14.83 -9.85 41.21
C ILE A 502 13.78 -9.51 42.27
N VAL A 503 13.08 -8.39 42.11
CA VAL A 503 11.99 -8.01 43.02
C VAL A 503 10.66 -8.28 42.33
N VAL A 504 9.77 -9.03 43.00
CA VAL A 504 8.41 -9.30 42.54
C VAL A 504 7.43 -8.68 43.53
N ILE A 505 6.62 -7.74 43.05
CA ILE A 505 5.66 -7.00 43.88
C ILE A 505 4.25 -7.52 43.60
N LEU A 506 3.60 -8.00 44.64
CA LEU A 506 2.23 -8.51 44.63
C LEU A 506 1.35 -7.58 45.46
N CYS A 507 0.25 -7.13 44.86
CA CYS A 507 -0.72 -6.25 45.50
C CYS A 507 -2.04 -6.98 45.67
N ALA A 508 -2.43 -7.25 46.91
CA ALA A 508 -3.69 -7.91 47.23
C ALA A 508 -4.79 -6.88 47.52
N GLN A 509 -6.03 -7.24 47.23
CA GLN A 509 -7.20 -6.42 47.54
C GLN A 509 -8.05 -7.10 48.61
N MET A 510 -8.71 -6.29 49.44
CA MET A 510 -9.78 -6.77 50.32
C MET A 510 -11.14 -6.55 49.68
N ILE A 511 -11.93 -7.62 49.56
CA ILE A 511 -13.31 -7.57 49.11
C ILE A 511 -14.17 -8.30 50.14
N ASN A 512 -15.18 -7.62 50.69
CA ASN A 512 -16.13 -8.18 51.66
C ASN A 512 -15.46 -8.86 52.88
N GLY A 513 -14.37 -8.29 53.39
CA GLY A 513 -13.65 -8.82 54.55
C GLY A 513 -12.80 -10.07 54.27
N LYS A 514 -12.61 -10.45 53.00
CA LYS A 514 -11.67 -11.50 52.59
C LYS A 514 -10.61 -10.95 51.65
N TYR A 515 -9.38 -11.42 51.82
CA TYR A 515 -8.30 -11.12 50.90
C TYR A 515 -8.47 -11.87 49.58
N VAL A 516 -8.35 -11.15 48.47
CA VAL A 516 -8.21 -11.74 47.14
C VAL A 516 -6.73 -12.01 46.90
N PRO A 517 -6.32 -13.26 46.59
CA PRO A 517 -4.92 -13.57 46.32
C PRO A 517 -4.38 -12.74 45.16
N ALA A 518 -3.21 -12.12 45.37
CA ALA A 518 -2.48 -11.42 44.33
C ALA A 518 -1.66 -12.44 43.52
N GLN A 519 -1.59 -12.27 42.20
CA GLN A 519 -0.82 -13.16 41.33
C GLN A 519 0.13 -12.37 40.41
N ARG A 520 1.34 -12.90 40.23
CA ARG A 520 2.34 -12.40 39.26
C ARG A 520 3.02 -13.58 38.59
N GLU A 521 3.57 -13.33 37.40
CA GLU A 521 4.32 -14.34 36.65
C GLU A 521 5.77 -13.93 36.49
N LEU A 522 6.66 -14.88 36.74
CA LEU A 522 8.10 -14.76 36.52
C LEU A 522 8.46 -15.62 35.32
N MET A 523 8.99 -15.01 34.26
CA MET A 523 9.42 -15.74 33.07
C MET A 523 10.82 -16.28 33.28
N ILE A 524 10.96 -17.60 33.15
CA ILE A 524 12.26 -18.28 33.13
C ILE A 524 12.48 -18.80 31.72
N GLY A 525 13.49 -18.27 31.05
CA GLY A 525 13.77 -18.54 29.64
C GLY A 525 15.08 -19.29 29.41
N CYS A 526 15.12 -20.04 28.30
CA CYS A 526 16.31 -20.69 27.77
C CYS A 526 16.58 -20.12 26.36
N ALA A 527 17.59 -19.27 26.22
CA ALA A 527 17.95 -18.63 24.96
C ALA A 527 18.45 -19.67 23.92
N GLY A 528 18.16 -19.41 22.64
CA GLY A 528 18.70 -20.22 21.54
C GLY A 528 20.19 -19.96 21.35
N ILE A 529 20.98 -21.02 21.21
CA ILE A 529 22.44 -20.91 21.00
C ILE A 529 22.73 -20.95 19.49
N THR A 530 23.56 -20.03 18.99
CA THR A 530 23.98 -19.95 17.58
C THR A 530 25.00 -21.04 17.19
N THR A 531 25.80 -21.54 18.13
CA THR A 531 26.77 -22.63 17.93
C THR A 531 26.92 -23.51 19.18
N GLY A 532 26.77 -24.84 19.05
CA GLY A 532 27.05 -25.79 20.15
C GLY A 532 26.05 -26.93 20.34
N SER A 533 26.26 -27.76 21.37
CA SER A 533 25.36 -28.87 21.73
C SER A 533 24.04 -28.33 22.31
N LYS A 534 22.91 -28.69 21.71
CA LYS A 534 21.57 -28.36 22.23
C LYS A 534 21.40 -28.98 23.62
N ARG A 535 21.28 -28.16 24.66
CA ARG A 535 20.89 -28.60 26.01
C ARG A 535 19.73 -27.74 26.49
N ASN A 536 18.69 -28.40 26.99
CA ASN A 536 17.60 -27.72 27.67
C ASN A 536 18.12 -27.14 28.99
N GLY A 537 17.49 -26.06 29.41
CA GLY A 537 17.75 -25.45 30.71
C GLY A 537 16.93 -26.10 31.81
N GLU A 538 17.30 -25.87 33.05
CA GLU A 538 16.51 -26.27 34.23
C GLU A 538 16.50 -25.15 35.25
N TYR A 539 15.42 -25.05 36.03
CA TYR A 539 15.37 -24.20 37.21
C TYR A 539 14.86 -24.96 38.42
N THR A 540 15.27 -24.53 39.61
CA THR A 540 14.79 -25.06 40.90
C THR A 540 14.74 -23.92 41.91
N PHE A 541 13.59 -23.74 42.56
CA PHE A 541 13.41 -22.86 43.72
C PHE A 541 13.69 -23.63 45.00
N ASP A 542 14.52 -23.06 45.87
CA ASP A 542 14.88 -23.65 47.16
C ASP A 542 14.09 -22.99 48.29
N ASN A 543 14.02 -23.62 49.47
CA ASN A 543 13.47 -23.02 50.70
C ASN A 543 12.02 -22.48 50.60
N LEU A 544 11.15 -23.15 49.83
CA LEU A 544 9.73 -22.79 49.69
C LEU A 544 8.96 -22.71 51.02
N LYS A 545 9.39 -23.47 52.04
CA LYS A 545 8.71 -23.51 53.34
C LYS A 545 8.70 -22.14 54.02
N ASP A 546 9.77 -21.37 53.87
CA ASP A 546 9.94 -20.08 54.55
C ASP A 546 8.96 -19.05 53.96
N ILE A 547 8.86 -18.99 52.63
CA ILE A 547 7.92 -18.05 51.97
C ILE A 547 6.45 -18.45 52.14
N ASN A 548 6.17 -19.76 52.30
CA ASN A 548 4.81 -20.26 52.54
C ASN A 548 4.26 -19.81 53.90
N THR A 549 5.11 -19.67 54.92
CA THR A 549 4.68 -19.14 56.23
C THR A 549 4.24 -17.68 56.15
N GLU A 550 4.79 -16.93 55.20
CA GLU A 550 4.48 -15.52 54.91
C GLU A 550 3.33 -15.35 53.89
N GLY A 551 2.69 -16.46 53.48
CA GLY A 551 1.53 -16.46 52.58
C GLY A 551 1.85 -16.42 51.08
N PHE A 552 3.12 -16.53 50.68
CA PHE A 552 3.50 -16.67 49.27
C PHE A 552 3.50 -18.14 48.84
N ASN A 553 3.14 -18.40 47.58
CA ASN A 553 3.20 -19.71 46.97
C ASN A 553 3.75 -19.60 45.53
N ILE A 554 4.50 -20.60 45.09
CA ILE A 554 5.12 -20.67 43.76
C ILE A 554 4.68 -21.95 43.07
N ASP A 555 4.04 -21.82 41.92
CA ASP A 555 3.60 -22.95 41.10
C ASP A 555 4.78 -23.54 40.33
N ASN A 556 4.89 -24.87 40.31
CA ASN A 556 5.93 -25.61 39.60
C ASN A 556 7.36 -25.15 39.94
N PRO A 557 7.80 -25.28 41.21
CA PRO A 557 9.08 -24.76 41.68
C PRO A 557 10.31 -25.44 41.06
N LYS A 558 10.14 -26.48 40.25
CA LYS A 558 11.23 -27.14 39.52
C LYS A 558 10.74 -27.61 38.16
N SER A 559 11.43 -27.22 37.09
CA SER A 559 11.11 -27.68 35.74
C SER A 559 12.29 -27.52 34.78
N SER A 560 12.25 -28.25 33.66
CA SER A 560 13.11 -28.01 32.50
C SER A 560 12.51 -26.93 31.59
N VAL A 561 13.33 -26.18 30.87
CA VAL A 561 12.93 -25.16 29.90
C VAL A 561 13.55 -25.53 28.56
N GLU A 562 12.70 -25.72 27.56
CA GLU A 562 13.15 -26.08 26.21
C GLU A 562 13.91 -24.91 25.59
N MET A 563 14.96 -25.21 24.83
CA MET A 563 15.75 -24.19 24.16
C MET A 563 14.90 -23.33 23.22
N GLY A 564 15.08 -22.01 23.28
CA GLY A 564 14.31 -21.03 22.52
C GLY A 564 12.92 -20.73 23.09
N THR A 565 12.58 -21.25 24.28
CA THR A 565 11.28 -21.06 24.92
C THR A 565 11.40 -20.38 26.28
N GLU A 566 10.26 -19.88 26.79
CA GLU A 566 10.11 -19.37 28.16
C GLU A 566 9.01 -20.14 28.88
N LYS A 567 9.17 -20.33 30.20
CA LYS A 567 8.13 -20.82 31.10
C LYS A 567 7.71 -19.73 32.08
N ALA A 568 6.40 -19.52 32.20
CA ALA A 568 5.83 -18.66 33.22
C ALA A 568 5.71 -19.42 34.55
N VAL A 569 6.36 -18.92 35.59
CA VAL A 569 6.24 -19.40 36.96
C VAL A 569 5.28 -18.46 37.69
N LYS A 570 4.13 -18.98 38.10
CA LYS A 570 3.12 -18.20 38.81
C LYS A 570 3.49 -18.10 40.29
N ILE A 571 3.53 -16.87 40.78
CA ILE A 571 3.74 -16.53 42.18
C ILE A 571 2.42 -15.95 42.68
N THR A 572 1.89 -16.55 43.74
CA THR A 572 0.65 -16.12 44.38
C THR A 572 0.94 -15.64 45.79
N TRP A 573 0.34 -14.54 46.22
CA TRP A 573 0.40 -14.10 47.61
C TRP A 573 -1.01 -13.99 48.18
N THR A 574 -1.25 -14.66 49.29
CA THR A 574 -2.48 -14.55 50.09
C THR A 574 -2.11 -14.07 51.48
N PRO A 575 -2.47 -12.83 51.86
CA PRO A 575 -2.15 -12.30 53.18
C PRO A 575 -2.64 -13.22 54.30
N PRO A 576 -1.81 -13.56 55.30
CA PRO A 576 -2.24 -14.30 56.48
C PRO A 576 -3.32 -13.55 57.27
N SER A 577 -4.17 -14.28 57.99
CA SER A 577 -5.30 -13.69 58.75
C SER A 577 -4.89 -12.67 59.82
N SER A 578 -3.63 -12.70 60.28
CA SER A 578 -3.05 -11.80 61.29
C SER A 578 -2.19 -10.67 60.70
N PHE A 579 -2.23 -10.47 59.39
CA PHE A 579 -1.37 -9.49 58.70
C PHE A 579 -1.85 -8.05 58.92
N ASP A 580 -0.92 -7.14 59.27
CA ASP A 580 -1.20 -5.70 59.39
C ASP A 580 -1.32 -5.07 58.00
N ILE A 581 -2.47 -4.46 57.73
CA ILE A 581 -2.82 -3.82 56.45
C ILE A 581 -1.89 -2.63 56.13
N ASN A 582 -1.22 -2.06 57.14
CA ASN A 582 -0.32 -0.91 56.95
C ASN A 582 1.14 -1.29 56.69
N GLU A 583 1.49 -2.57 56.77
CA GLU A 583 2.85 -3.06 56.56
C GLU A 583 2.99 -3.82 55.22
N ALA A 584 4.22 -3.95 54.73
CA ALA A 584 4.55 -4.79 53.59
C ALA A 584 5.18 -6.10 54.06
N CYS A 585 4.63 -7.23 53.62
CA CYS A 585 5.24 -8.54 53.82
C CYS A 585 6.43 -8.69 52.87
N ARG A 586 7.59 -9.11 53.39
CA ARG A 586 8.80 -9.34 52.58
C ARG A 586 9.34 -10.73 52.83
N ALA A 587 9.46 -11.51 51.77
CA ALA A 587 10.09 -12.82 51.80
C ALA A 587 11.16 -12.92 50.72
N THR A 588 12.20 -13.71 50.95
CA THR A 588 13.27 -13.92 49.95
C THR A 588 13.41 -15.39 49.65
N ILE A 589 13.47 -15.73 48.37
CA ILE A 589 13.68 -17.10 47.89
C ILE A 589 14.81 -17.14 46.87
N THR A 590 15.55 -18.24 46.81
CA THR A 590 16.57 -18.45 45.80
C THR A 590 16.07 -19.37 44.69
N VAL A 591 16.43 -19.03 43.45
CA VAL A 591 16.20 -19.89 42.28
C VAL A 591 17.53 -20.18 41.61
N THR A 592 17.85 -21.46 41.46
CA THR A 592 19.03 -21.92 40.72
C THR A 592 18.63 -22.30 39.31
N THR A 593 19.24 -21.65 38.32
CA THR A 593 19.11 -21.98 36.90
C THR A 593 20.35 -22.71 36.42
N LYS A 594 20.18 -23.80 35.68
CA LYS A 594 21.25 -24.59 35.07
C LYS A 594 21.09 -24.58 33.56
N GLY A 595 22.09 -24.08 32.85
CA GLY A 595 22.18 -24.10 31.39
C GLY A 595 23.62 -24.33 30.93
N ASP A 596 24.20 -23.35 30.27
CA ASP A 596 25.64 -23.24 30.00
C ASP A 596 26.45 -23.09 31.30
N ILE A 597 25.89 -22.32 32.23
CA ILE A 597 26.40 -22.15 33.59
C ILE A 597 25.30 -22.47 34.61
N SER A 598 25.70 -22.82 35.83
CA SER A 598 24.80 -22.87 36.99
C SER A 598 24.85 -21.53 37.69
N ARG A 599 23.70 -20.88 37.85
CA ARG A 599 23.57 -19.55 38.46
C ARG A 599 22.43 -19.53 39.45
N THR A 600 22.67 -18.96 40.63
CA THR A 600 21.64 -18.75 41.64
C THR A 600 21.22 -17.28 41.65
N TRP A 601 19.92 -17.05 41.62
CA TRP A 601 19.28 -15.75 41.67
C TRP A 601 18.53 -15.61 42.99
N ARG A 602 18.47 -14.40 43.52
CA ARG A 602 17.70 -14.09 44.72
C ARG A 602 16.43 -13.35 44.30
N VAL A 603 15.27 -13.95 44.56
CA VAL A 603 13.95 -13.37 44.27
C VAL A 603 13.37 -12.83 45.57
N ILE A 604 13.20 -11.51 45.64
CA ILE A 604 12.61 -10.80 46.77
C ILE A 604 11.12 -10.61 46.46
N LEU A 605 10.27 -11.26 47.24
CA LEU A 605 8.82 -11.16 47.15
C LEU A 605 8.34 -10.09 48.11
N VAL A 606 7.55 -9.14 47.60
CA VAL A 606 6.95 -8.08 48.40
C VAL A 606 5.44 -8.10 48.22
N GLY A 607 4.72 -8.35 49.30
CA GLY A 607 3.27 -8.37 49.35
C GLY A 607 2.75 -7.17 50.13
N TYR A 608 1.81 -6.41 49.57
CA TYR A 608 1.11 -5.35 50.32
C TYR A 608 -0.35 -5.26 49.91
N ILE A 609 -1.16 -4.65 50.76
CA ILE A 609 -2.60 -4.46 50.52
C ILE A 609 -2.84 -3.02 50.04
N ASP A 610 -3.55 -2.87 48.92
CA ASP A 610 -3.99 -1.54 48.47
C ASP A 610 -5.17 -1.07 49.34
N SER A 611 -4.91 -0.12 50.23
CA SER A 611 -5.91 0.45 51.15
C SER A 611 -6.86 1.45 50.47
N THR A 612 -6.78 1.64 49.15
CA THR A 612 -7.61 2.64 48.45
C THR A 612 -9.03 2.18 48.06
N SER A 613 -9.46 0.95 48.39
CA SER A 613 -10.78 0.41 47.98
C SER A 613 -11.85 0.29 49.08
N SER A 614 -11.67 0.84 50.29
CA SER A 614 -12.77 0.94 51.26
C SER A 614 -13.61 2.22 51.03
N ALA A 615 -14.92 2.02 50.99
CA ALA A 615 -15.97 2.97 50.64
C ALA A 615 -16.19 4.10 51.66
N ASP A 616 -15.14 4.84 52.07
CA ASP A 616 -15.24 5.86 53.12
C ASP A 616 -14.55 7.21 52.83
N LYS A 617 -14.42 7.58 51.55
CA LYS A 617 -14.02 8.94 51.14
C LYS A 617 -15.17 9.94 51.01
N ARG A 618 -16.41 9.58 51.37
CA ARG A 618 -17.58 10.48 51.30
C ARG A 618 -17.91 11.25 52.59
N SER A 619 -17.28 10.94 53.73
CA SER A 619 -17.57 11.62 55.00
C SER A 619 -16.49 12.60 55.48
N SER A 620 -15.22 12.45 55.09
CA SER A 620 -14.12 13.28 55.64
C SER A 620 -13.68 14.45 54.75
N ARG A 621 -14.15 14.54 53.49
CA ARG A 621 -13.82 15.65 52.57
C ARG A 621 -14.86 16.78 52.55
N VAL A 622 -16.07 16.54 53.08
CA VAL A 622 -17.15 17.54 53.15
C VAL A 622 -17.06 18.41 54.41
N THR A 623 -16.42 17.93 55.49
CA THR A 623 -16.31 18.68 56.75
C THR A 623 -15.06 19.56 56.84
N LYS A 624 -13.97 19.24 56.13
CA LYS A 624 -12.75 20.08 56.09
C LYS A 624 -12.81 21.25 55.09
N ASN A 625 -13.58 21.13 54.00
CA ASN A 625 -13.74 22.23 53.02
C ASN A 625 -14.85 23.23 53.37
N ARG A 626 -15.67 22.97 54.40
CA ARG A 626 -16.68 23.92 54.91
C ARG A 626 -16.18 24.82 56.03
N GLN A 627 -15.09 24.47 56.71
CA GLN A 627 -14.49 25.31 57.75
C GLN A 627 -13.37 26.24 57.23
N THR A 628 -12.73 25.95 56.09
CA THR A 628 -11.70 26.81 55.49
C THR A 628 -12.26 27.84 54.49
N LEU A 629 -13.43 27.62 53.89
CA LEU A 629 -14.09 28.63 53.04
C LEU A 629 -14.92 29.68 53.81
N ALA A 630 -15.27 29.43 55.08
CA ALA A 630 -16.00 30.39 55.92
C ALA A 630 -15.08 31.37 56.68
N ALA A 631 -13.76 31.12 56.68
CA ALA A 631 -12.77 31.93 57.40
C ALA A 631 -12.00 32.93 56.51
N SER A 632 -12.01 32.78 55.17
CA SER A 632 -11.30 33.73 54.27
C SER A 632 -12.19 34.82 53.65
N THR A 633 -13.52 34.74 53.80
CA THR A 633 -14.47 35.75 53.28
C THR A 633 -14.90 36.80 54.31
N ARG A 634 -14.24 36.89 55.47
CA ARG A 634 -14.66 37.78 56.58
C ARG A 634 -13.60 38.75 57.14
N SER A 635 -12.44 38.94 56.52
CA SER A 635 -11.43 39.86 57.07
C SER A 635 -10.93 41.01 56.18
N HIS A 636 -11.31 41.15 54.91
CA HIS A 636 -10.89 42.30 54.08
C HIS A 636 -12.09 43.03 53.45
N ALA A 637 -12.95 43.61 54.30
CA ALA A 637 -13.94 44.60 53.92
C ALA A 637 -14.17 45.59 55.08
N SER A 638 -13.17 46.41 55.36
CA SER A 638 -13.27 47.71 56.04
C SER A 638 -11.91 48.39 55.88
N THR A 639 -11.73 49.32 54.94
CA THR A 639 -11.77 50.74 55.27
C THR A 639 -12.04 51.55 54.00
N VAL A 640 -12.97 52.49 54.16
CA VAL A 640 -13.51 53.47 53.23
C VAL A 640 -12.51 54.58 52.92
N GLY A 641 -12.57 55.16 51.71
CA GLY A 641 -12.33 56.59 51.55
C GLY A 641 -11.88 57.07 50.16
N THR A 642 -12.85 57.61 49.39
CA THR A 642 -12.79 58.86 48.56
C THR A 642 -11.65 59.01 47.52
N SER A 643 -11.80 59.48 46.27
CA SER A 643 -12.81 60.27 45.54
C SER A 643 -12.36 60.42 44.07
N GLN A 644 -13.29 60.82 43.19
CA GLN A 644 -13.11 61.54 41.90
C GLN A 644 -12.78 60.82 40.56
N ARG A 645 -13.84 60.77 39.73
CA ARG A 645 -14.03 61.20 38.31
C ARG A 645 -12.97 60.88 37.21
N LEU A 646 -13.49 60.16 36.20
CA LEU A 646 -13.30 60.20 34.72
C LEU A 646 -12.65 61.48 34.12
N PRO A 647 -12.03 61.47 32.89
CA PRO A 647 -12.55 60.79 31.68
C PRO A 647 -11.56 60.24 30.61
N ILE A 648 -12.12 59.39 29.74
CA ILE A 648 -12.01 59.28 28.25
C ILE A 648 -10.74 59.81 27.56
N GLN A 649 -10.10 58.97 26.73
CA GLN A 649 -9.60 59.38 25.40
C GLN A 649 -9.46 58.21 24.40
N GLN A 650 -9.86 58.51 23.17
CA GLN A 650 -9.80 57.73 21.93
C GLN A 650 -8.39 57.76 21.30
N GLU A 651 -8.27 57.08 20.14
CA GLU A 651 -7.23 57.16 19.09
C GLU A 651 -6.05 56.18 19.23
N ASN A 652 -5.47 55.61 18.17
CA ASN A 652 -5.76 55.59 16.74
C ASN A 652 -5.04 54.39 16.11
N THR A 653 -5.54 54.03 14.93
CA THR A 653 -4.99 53.17 13.87
C THR A 653 -3.55 53.46 13.46
N THR A 654 -2.82 52.43 13.02
CA THR A 654 -1.93 52.53 11.84
C THR A 654 -1.73 51.18 11.15
N ASP A 655 -2.07 51.17 9.87
CA ASP A 655 -1.65 50.22 8.84
C ASP A 655 -0.13 50.26 8.64
N ASN A 656 0.43 49.14 8.13
CA ASN A 656 1.53 49.24 7.18
C ASN A 656 1.58 48.03 6.24
N ASN A 657 1.29 48.31 4.97
CA ASN A 657 1.72 47.53 3.81
C ASN A 657 3.25 47.57 3.68
N ASN A 658 3.85 46.50 3.15
CA ASN A 658 5.00 46.64 2.26
C ASN A 658 5.17 45.40 1.37
N THR A 659 4.99 45.63 0.08
CA THR A 659 5.47 44.84 -1.07
C THR A 659 6.92 45.21 -1.39
N THR A 660 7.73 44.19 -1.66
CA THR A 660 8.68 44.11 -2.80
C THR A 660 8.95 42.65 -3.09
#